data_AF-A0A6I0EY18-F1
#
_entry.id   AF-A0A6I0EY18-F1
#
_cell.length_a   1.000
_cell.length_b   1.000
_cell.length_c   1.000
_cell.angle_alpha   90.00
_cell.angle_beta   90.00
_cell.angle_gamma   90.00
#
_symmetry.space_group_name_H-M   'P 1'
#
loop_
_entity.id
_entity.type
_entity.pdbx_description
1 polymer ?
#
loop_
_entity_poly.entity_id
_entity_poly.type
_entity_poly.pdbx_seq_one_letter_code
_entity_poly.pdbx_strand_id
1 'polypeptide(L)'
;MKLQKFFRENQKLMMGVLGAVLVVAWLLGDALTALLQPSGGIDLEVKTRFGTLSGDELNRANTHGEYIRYLDPFYRIETPVDGSLPSPPLDLIEWIVLDQEARSNGLAVPSDAVSWQFEDANARTMIDQISHTQRVRKEHLFEAFARRMDIQCYADVAATATVPSVAEARQLAHRALEKAKVHVVTFPATAFEDEHATFSDEELQKQFEAYKDSEPGAGLDFGYVLEDAVRVEYLEIDRTVVQENMKIDPARIERDAKRFWEENRTHSVFRRPEPEPEAADDSAAPESAEDGAKKDDQAAPPPAGATSEDRVDKPGSENAEASESAKGEESGKESAPEPATPEPRGGPSMTLPQEGGDSSATKPAAEPQSGESAPASQEPAPKSDPPATATPAESSPAAPQTPPQPVIGEQGAQPPGAPKPPVFFTTWEEAREAAIEHMRKQKAQEISNAIVDALNKRLDTPWLGLKAGEDGYKPAPPEVKAEDYLSKVAAAVEKEMNLTGAIRLDRTGMFTRAEAGTIPGIGTAVYFQQGRMASDSLANLAFTVQGLTPIPQGGDRYRFLSLYQPSRYPLVSFRDNKVYLFRVVEVRPSRSPQSLDEVRDRVVKDLRLKAGYEAAQKRAEALVAAAGSSSLKEAYEADAELSELKDRGVTFHDPPPFSLFTLGFRGDLSATPFVSLGSAGSVPADAGKKIFALAGAESPRTVVPLESRASVLVVEWKETLPAREDALAQYLKQQTPMLMNTRARSAKLELTRPSNVRARNGLTAPDEGA
;
A
#
# COMPACT_ATOMS: atom_id res chain seq x y z
N MET A 1 -77.07 -24.75 -8.54
CA MET A 1 -77.60 -24.49 -7.18
C MET A 1 -77.01 -25.37 -6.06
N LYS A 2 -76.96 -26.71 -6.15
CA LYS A 2 -76.49 -27.54 -5.00
C LYS A 2 -75.09 -27.19 -4.46
N LEU A 3 -74.13 -26.85 -5.33
CA LEU A 3 -72.76 -26.51 -4.94
C LEU A 3 -72.66 -25.24 -4.05
N GLN A 4 -73.43 -24.19 -4.35
CA GLN A 4 -73.44 -22.96 -3.54
C GLN A 4 -74.01 -23.18 -2.13
N LYS A 5 -74.95 -24.12 -1.96
CA LYS A 5 -75.49 -24.44 -0.64
C LYS A 5 -74.46 -25.19 0.21
N PHE A 6 -73.75 -26.15 -0.38
CA PHE A 6 -72.65 -26.86 0.27
C PHE A 6 -71.53 -25.92 0.74
N PHE A 7 -71.11 -24.95 -0.10
CA PHE A 7 -70.12 -23.94 0.28
C PHE A 7 -70.59 -23.06 1.44
N ARG A 8 -71.88 -22.68 1.48
CA ARG A 8 -72.45 -21.89 2.58
C ARG A 8 -72.55 -22.67 3.89
N GLU A 9 -73.02 -23.91 3.85
CA GLU A 9 -73.16 -24.77 5.04
C GLU A 9 -71.78 -25.13 5.64
N ASN A 10 -70.76 -25.33 4.80
CA ASN A 10 -69.40 -25.71 5.25
C ASN A 10 -68.41 -24.53 5.36
N GLN A 11 -68.84 -23.27 5.17
CA GLN A 11 -67.94 -22.11 5.10
C GLN A 11 -67.00 -21.98 6.30
N LYS A 12 -67.50 -22.23 7.52
CA LYS A 12 -66.68 -22.16 8.75
C LYS A 12 -65.66 -23.29 8.82
N LEU A 13 -66.04 -24.51 8.42
CA LEU A 13 -65.16 -25.68 8.43
C LEU A 13 -64.07 -25.55 7.34
N MET A 14 -64.45 -25.05 6.16
CA MET A 14 -63.53 -24.70 5.08
C MET A 14 -62.53 -23.62 5.49
N MET A 15 -62.95 -22.55 6.17
CA MET A 15 -62.03 -21.53 6.70
C MET A 15 -61.07 -22.10 7.76
N GLY A 16 -61.55 -23.00 8.62
CA GLY A 16 -60.70 -23.68 9.61
C GLY A 16 -59.64 -24.58 8.96
N VAL A 17 -60.04 -25.40 7.98
CA VAL A 17 -59.13 -26.28 7.24
C VAL A 17 -58.17 -25.47 6.38
N LEU A 18 -58.63 -24.45 5.66
CA LEU A 18 -57.77 -23.59 4.85
C LEU A 18 -56.76 -22.84 5.73
N GLY A 19 -57.20 -22.31 6.87
CA GLY A 19 -56.31 -21.66 7.85
C GLY A 19 -55.26 -22.61 8.41
N ALA A 20 -55.66 -23.84 8.77
CA ALA A 20 -54.72 -24.87 9.22
C ALA A 20 -53.71 -25.26 8.13
N VAL A 21 -54.16 -25.46 6.89
CA VAL A 21 -53.29 -25.74 5.73
C VAL A 21 -52.35 -24.57 5.45
N LEU A 22 -52.80 -23.32 5.61
CA LEU A 22 -51.98 -22.13 5.39
C LEU A 22 -50.94 -21.92 6.50
N VAL A 23 -51.27 -22.25 7.75
CA VAL A 23 -50.30 -22.30 8.86
C VAL A 23 -49.30 -23.43 8.67
N VAL A 24 -49.74 -24.61 8.23
CA VAL A 24 -48.85 -25.74 7.91
C VAL A 24 -47.93 -25.39 6.73
N ALA A 25 -48.45 -24.78 5.66
CA ALA A 25 -47.67 -24.33 4.51
C ALA A 25 -46.76 -23.12 4.81
N TRP A 26 -47.04 -22.34 5.86
CA TRP A 26 -46.17 -21.26 6.33
C TRP A 26 -45.05 -21.79 7.25
N LEU A 27 -45.38 -22.67 8.21
CA LEU A 27 -44.41 -23.31 9.11
C LEU A 27 -43.49 -24.31 8.38
N LEU A 28 -44.01 -24.98 7.35
CA LEU A 28 -43.22 -25.81 6.45
C LEU A 28 -42.78 -25.04 5.20
N GLY A 29 -42.99 -23.73 5.07
CA GLY A 29 -42.74 -22.99 3.83
C GLY A 29 -41.33 -23.24 3.29
N ASP A 30 -40.32 -22.88 4.07
CA ASP A 30 -38.92 -23.06 3.69
C ASP A 30 -38.52 -24.54 3.56
N ALA A 31 -39.04 -25.42 4.43
CA ALA A 31 -38.73 -26.85 4.42
C ALA A 31 -39.35 -27.59 3.21
N LEU A 32 -40.56 -27.20 2.82
CA LEU A 32 -41.28 -27.73 1.68
C LEU A 32 -40.76 -27.11 0.38
N THR A 33 -40.34 -25.84 0.37
CA THR A 33 -39.63 -25.24 -0.76
C THR A 33 -38.26 -25.91 -0.96
N ALA A 34 -37.51 -26.21 0.10
CA ALA A 34 -36.26 -26.98 0.01
C ALA A 34 -36.45 -28.45 -0.42
N LEU A 35 -37.66 -29.00 -0.30
CA LEU A 35 -38.00 -30.38 -0.65
C LEU A 35 -38.78 -30.50 -2.00
N LEU A 36 -39.39 -29.41 -2.48
CA LEU A 36 -40.12 -29.31 -3.75
C LEU A 36 -39.37 -28.54 -4.83
N GLN A 37 -38.40 -27.69 -4.49
CA GLN A 37 -37.32 -27.43 -5.41
C GLN A 37 -36.63 -28.78 -5.60
N PRO A 38 -36.66 -29.41 -6.79
CA PRO A 38 -35.70 -30.47 -7.05
C PRO A 38 -34.35 -29.83 -6.76
N SER A 39 -33.57 -30.45 -5.89
CA SER A 39 -32.23 -29.96 -5.57
C SER A 39 -31.56 -29.62 -6.88
N GLY A 40 -31.31 -28.33 -7.11
CA GLY A 40 -30.69 -27.81 -8.33
C GLY A 40 -29.20 -28.15 -8.32
N GLY A 41 -28.92 -29.42 -8.05
CA GLY A 41 -27.64 -30.05 -8.25
C GLY A 41 -27.26 -29.71 -9.66
N ILE A 42 -26.19 -28.96 -9.76
CA ILE A 42 -25.60 -28.60 -11.02
C ILE A 42 -25.22 -29.95 -11.61
N ASP A 43 -25.86 -30.37 -12.71
CA ASP A 43 -25.54 -31.59 -13.48
C ASP A 43 -24.20 -31.39 -14.24
N LEU A 44 -23.20 -30.89 -13.51
CA LEU A 44 -21.82 -30.74 -13.93
C LEU A 44 -21.13 -32.07 -13.62
N GLU A 45 -21.15 -33.00 -14.56
CA GLU A 45 -20.27 -34.18 -14.53
C GLU A 45 -18.81 -33.75 -14.73
N VAL A 46 -18.18 -33.22 -13.69
CA VAL A 46 -16.77 -32.85 -13.72
C VAL A 46 -15.93 -34.11 -13.55
N LYS A 47 -15.33 -34.58 -14.65
CA LYS A 47 -14.42 -35.73 -14.63
C LYS A 47 -13.03 -35.29 -14.18
N THR A 48 -12.59 -35.81 -13.04
CA THR A 48 -11.23 -35.66 -12.50
C THR A 48 -10.47 -36.99 -12.64
N ARG A 49 -9.16 -37.00 -12.37
CA ARG A 49 -8.40 -38.25 -12.22
C ARG A 49 -8.89 -39.18 -11.09
N PHE A 50 -9.69 -38.66 -10.15
CA PHE A 50 -10.26 -39.42 -9.03
C PHE A 50 -11.67 -39.94 -9.31
N GLY A 51 -12.26 -39.60 -10.47
CA GLY A 51 -13.63 -39.96 -10.86
C GLY A 51 -14.47 -38.74 -11.24
N THR A 52 -15.74 -38.97 -11.54
CA THR A 52 -16.73 -37.90 -11.75
C THR A 52 -17.13 -37.33 -10.39
N LEU A 53 -17.01 -36.01 -10.21
CA LEU A 53 -17.52 -35.34 -9.00
C LEU A 53 -19.04 -35.31 -9.02
N SER A 54 -19.66 -35.67 -7.90
CA SER A 54 -21.11 -35.61 -7.72
C SER A 54 -21.58 -34.22 -7.28
N GLY A 55 -22.85 -33.89 -7.59
CA GLY A 55 -23.49 -32.65 -7.12
C GLY A 55 -23.47 -32.50 -5.58
N ASP A 56 -23.50 -33.60 -4.84
CA ASP A 56 -23.41 -33.61 -3.37
C ASP A 56 -22.01 -33.25 -2.86
N GLU A 57 -20.95 -33.64 -3.57
CA GLU A 57 -19.57 -33.24 -3.25
C GLU A 57 -19.33 -31.76 -3.54
N LEU A 58 -19.84 -31.28 -4.68
CA LEU A 58 -19.85 -29.85 -5.04
C LEU A 58 -20.58 -29.03 -3.97
N ASN A 59 -21.81 -29.41 -3.60
CA ASN A 59 -22.57 -28.72 -2.55
C ASN A 59 -21.87 -28.74 -1.19
N ARG A 60 -21.26 -29.86 -0.81
CA ARG A 60 -20.53 -30.00 0.47
C ARG A 60 -19.28 -29.12 0.50
N ALA A 61 -18.47 -29.13 -0.56
CA ALA A 61 -17.27 -28.31 -0.60
C ALA A 61 -17.59 -26.80 -0.71
N ASN A 62 -18.68 -26.42 -1.36
CA ASN A 62 -19.16 -25.03 -1.37
C ASN A 62 -19.53 -24.58 0.05
N THR A 63 -20.26 -25.43 0.76
CA THR A 63 -20.62 -25.23 2.17
C THR A 63 -19.37 -25.12 3.06
N HIS A 64 -18.34 -25.94 2.84
CA HIS A 64 -17.07 -25.82 3.56
C HIS A 64 -16.30 -24.54 3.22
N GLY A 65 -16.32 -24.09 1.95
CA GLY A 65 -15.74 -22.82 1.53
C GLY A 65 -16.34 -21.62 2.25
N GLU A 66 -17.67 -21.57 2.39
CA GLU A 66 -18.36 -20.56 3.20
C GLU A 66 -17.97 -20.63 4.69
N TYR A 67 -17.89 -21.83 5.27
CA TYR A 67 -17.45 -21.98 6.66
C TYR A 67 -16.01 -21.48 6.87
N ILE A 68 -15.11 -21.76 5.93
CA ILE A 68 -13.73 -21.25 5.96
C ILE A 68 -13.71 -19.72 5.84
N ARG A 69 -14.55 -19.12 4.98
CA ARG A 69 -14.69 -17.66 4.86
C ARG A 69 -15.11 -16.98 6.18
N TYR A 70 -15.95 -17.62 7.00
CA TYR A 70 -16.29 -17.10 8.32
C TYR A 70 -15.13 -17.15 9.32
N LEU A 71 -14.21 -18.12 9.18
CA LEU A 71 -13.04 -18.28 10.05
C LEU A 71 -11.83 -17.42 9.61
N ASP A 72 -11.76 -17.07 8.33
CA ASP A 72 -10.58 -16.44 7.71
C ASP A 72 -10.15 -15.09 8.30
N PRO A 73 -11.04 -14.15 8.69
CA PRO A 73 -10.65 -12.86 9.29
C PRO A 73 -9.82 -12.99 10.57
N PHE A 74 -9.91 -14.14 11.24
CA PHE A 74 -9.29 -14.42 12.53
C PHE A 74 -8.07 -15.36 12.40
N TYR A 75 -8.02 -16.20 11.37
CA TYR A 75 -6.83 -16.99 11.02
C TYR A 75 -5.86 -16.26 10.08
N ARG A 76 -6.14 -15.00 9.75
CA ARG A 76 -5.20 -14.06 9.14
C ARG A 76 -4.14 -13.52 10.12
N ILE A 77 -4.13 -13.99 11.37
CA ILE A 77 -3.11 -13.68 12.38
C ILE A 77 -1.81 -14.39 11.99
N GLU A 78 -1.01 -13.67 11.21
CA GLU A 78 0.46 -13.72 11.19
C GLU A 78 1.09 -15.12 11.31
N THR A 79 0.97 -15.95 10.26
CA THR A 79 2.10 -16.86 10.01
C THR A 79 3.26 -15.98 9.54
N PRO A 80 4.42 -15.91 10.24
CA PRO A 80 5.34 -14.76 10.08
C PRO A 80 5.99 -14.59 8.69
N VAL A 81 5.75 -15.53 7.78
CA VAL A 81 6.37 -15.62 6.46
C VAL A 81 5.37 -16.23 5.45
N ASP A 82 4.11 -15.76 5.44
CA ASP A 82 2.94 -16.30 4.69
C ASP A 82 3.23 -17.24 3.50
N GLY A 83 3.29 -18.53 3.79
CA GLY A 83 3.05 -19.62 2.85
C GLY A 83 1.60 -20.05 2.85
N SER A 84 0.68 -19.14 3.21
CA SER A 84 -0.76 -19.32 3.08
C SER A 84 -1.12 -19.56 1.61
N LEU A 85 -2.15 -20.38 1.37
CA LEU A 85 -2.73 -20.55 0.04
C LEU A 85 -3.05 -19.16 -0.55
N PRO A 86 -2.74 -18.91 -1.84
CA PRO A 86 -3.04 -17.63 -2.46
C PRO A 86 -4.54 -17.35 -2.37
N SER A 87 -4.91 -16.12 -1.98
CA SER A 87 -6.25 -15.58 -2.18
C SER A 87 -6.20 -14.82 -3.51
N PRO A 88 -6.91 -15.24 -4.58
CA PRO A 88 -8.34 -15.58 -4.64
C PRO A 88 -8.71 -16.97 -4.09
N PRO A 89 -9.97 -17.19 -3.70
CA PRO A 89 -10.41 -18.55 -3.38
C PRO A 89 -10.15 -19.46 -4.57
N LEU A 90 -9.53 -20.62 -4.30
CA LEU A 90 -9.53 -21.76 -5.20
C LEU A 90 -10.97 -22.01 -5.66
N ASP A 91 -11.15 -22.33 -6.94
CA ASP A 91 -12.47 -22.70 -7.41
C ASP A 91 -12.95 -23.97 -6.68
N LEU A 92 -14.25 -24.14 -6.59
CA LEU A 92 -14.89 -25.25 -5.87
C LEU A 92 -14.33 -26.61 -6.31
N ILE A 93 -14.12 -26.79 -7.61
CA ILE A 93 -13.55 -27.99 -8.21
C ILE A 93 -12.09 -28.18 -7.78
N GLU A 94 -11.28 -27.11 -7.76
CA GLU A 94 -9.87 -27.17 -7.36
C GLU A 94 -9.71 -27.51 -5.89
N TRP A 95 -10.60 -27.00 -5.04
CA TRP A 95 -10.62 -27.33 -3.62
C TRP A 95 -10.94 -28.81 -3.38
N ILE A 96 -11.98 -29.35 -4.04
CA ILE A 96 -12.33 -30.77 -3.95
C ILE A 96 -11.18 -31.65 -4.43
N VAL A 97 -10.58 -31.30 -5.56
CA VAL A 97 -9.45 -32.02 -6.13
C VAL A 97 -8.26 -32.00 -5.17
N LEU A 98 -7.91 -30.85 -4.57
CA LEU A 98 -6.81 -30.77 -3.60
C LEU A 98 -7.07 -31.57 -2.30
N ASP A 99 -8.32 -31.59 -1.80
CA ASP A 99 -8.74 -32.45 -0.68
C ASP A 99 -8.58 -33.95 -1.04
N GLN A 100 -8.97 -34.33 -2.26
CA GLN A 100 -8.75 -35.68 -2.80
C GLN A 100 -7.25 -35.99 -3.03
N GLU A 101 -6.44 -35.03 -3.50
CA GLU A 101 -4.98 -35.16 -3.60
C GLU A 101 -4.38 -35.45 -2.22
N ALA A 102 -4.69 -34.65 -1.20
CA ALA A 102 -4.24 -34.86 0.18
C ALA A 102 -4.60 -36.25 0.72
N ARG A 103 -5.89 -36.63 0.63
CA ARG A 103 -6.40 -37.92 1.11
C ARG A 103 -5.79 -39.11 0.39
N SER A 104 -5.57 -39.01 -0.93
CA SER A 104 -4.90 -40.05 -1.72
C SER A 104 -3.43 -40.25 -1.34
N ASN A 105 -2.79 -39.24 -0.73
CA ASN A 105 -1.46 -39.32 -0.15
C ASN A 105 -1.47 -39.73 1.34
N GLY A 106 -2.62 -40.19 1.88
CA GLY A 106 -2.77 -40.61 3.27
C GLY A 106 -2.84 -39.45 4.28
N LEU A 107 -3.01 -38.22 3.81
CA LEU A 107 -3.14 -37.03 4.66
C LEU A 107 -4.62 -36.76 4.94
N ALA A 108 -5.03 -37.06 6.17
CA ALA A 108 -6.36 -36.79 6.69
C ALA A 108 -6.25 -36.41 8.18
N VAL A 109 -6.55 -35.15 8.50
CA VAL A 109 -6.57 -34.59 9.84
C VAL A 109 -7.94 -34.89 10.48
N PRO A 110 -7.99 -35.60 11.62
CA PRO A 110 -9.24 -35.81 12.34
C PRO A 110 -9.86 -34.49 12.80
N SER A 111 -11.19 -34.36 12.75
CA SER A 111 -11.89 -33.11 13.11
C SER A 111 -11.87 -32.80 14.61
N ASP A 112 -11.77 -33.82 15.46
CA ASP A 112 -11.48 -33.69 16.89
C ASP A 112 -10.04 -33.18 17.11
N ALA A 113 -9.08 -33.66 16.32
CA ALA A 113 -7.68 -33.18 16.32
C ALA A 113 -7.49 -31.75 15.76
N VAL A 114 -8.57 -31.05 15.39
CA VAL A 114 -8.58 -29.60 15.12
C VAL A 114 -9.10 -28.80 16.31
N SER A 115 -9.99 -29.38 17.13
CA SER A 115 -10.68 -28.66 18.21
C SER A 115 -9.75 -28.03 19.25
N TRP A 116 -8.55 -28.60 19.46
CA TRP A 116 -7.54 -28.06 20.38
C TRP A 116 -7.03 -26.67 19.95
N GLN A 117 -7.00 -26.36 18.65
CA GLN A 117 -6.59 -25.03 18.16
C GLN A 117 -7.62 -23.95 18.53
N PHE A 118 -8.84 -24.36 18.82
CA PHE A 118 -9.93 -23.51 19.28
C PHE A 118 -10.14 -23.58 20.80
N GLU A 119 -9.12 -23.95 21.59
CA GLU A 119 -9.23 -23.95 23.05
C GLU A 119 -8.95 -22.61 23.72
N ASP A 120 -8.28 -21.67 23.03
CA ASP A 120 -8.13 -20.30 23.51
C ASP A 120 -9.50 -19.66 23.77
N ALA A 121 -9.61 -18.84 24.82
CA ALA A 121 -10.87 -18.24 25.22
C ALA A 121 -11.51 -17.40 24.10
N ASN A 122 -10.70 -16.64 23.34
CA ASN A 122 -11.19 -15.82 22.24
C ASN A 122 -11.63 -16.69 21.06
N ALA A 123 -10.84 -17.74 20.73
CA ALA A 123 -11.17 -18.68 19.67
C ALA A 123 -12.47 -19.46 19.96
N ARG A 124 -12.70 -19.86 21.22
CA ARG A 124 -13.99 -20.45 21.67
C ARG A 124 -15.14 -19.47 21.49
N THR A 125 -15.04 -18.26 22.04
CA THR A 125 -16.11 -17.24 21.91
C THR A 125 -16.41 -16.91 20.46
N MET A 126 -15.40 -16.86 19.59
CA MET A 126 -15.55 -16.66 18.15
C MET A 126 -16.28 -17.81 17.46
N ILE A 127 -15.87 -19.07 17.69
CA ILE A 127 -16.57 -20.25 17.13
C ILE A 127 -18.03 -20.30 17.60
N ASP A 128 -18.29 -19.98 18.86
CA ASP A 128 -19.63 -19.92 19.43
C ASP A 128 -20.46 -18.79 18.80
N GLN A 129 -19.86 -17.62 18.58
CA GLN A 129 -20.50 -16.50 17.89
C GLN A 129 -20.80 -16.83 16.41
N ILE A 130 -19.88 -17.44 15.67
CA ILE A 130 -20.10 -17.85 14.28
C ILE A 130 -21.17 -18.93 14.20
N SER A 131 -21.07 -19.97 15.04
CA SER A 131 -22.05 -21.05 15.16
C SER A 131 -23.46 -20.50 15.46
N HIS A 132 -23.58 -19.55 16.39
CA HIS A 132 -24.86 -18.93 16.72
C HIS A 132 -25.40 -18.02 15.61
N THR A 133 -24.55 -17.15 15.04
CA THR A 133 -24.93 -16.15 14.02
C THR A 133 -25.35 -16.83 12.71
N GLN A 134 -24.56 -17.82 12.26
CA GLN A 134 -24.81 -18.54 11.01
C GLN A 134 -25.71 -19.77 11.18
N ARG A 135 -26.09 -20.11 12.42
CA ARG A 135 -26.86 -21.32 12.78
C ARG A 135 -26.20 -22.64 12.34
N VAL A 136 -24.87 -22.64 12.22
CA VAL A 136 -24.05 -23.80 11.83
C VAL A 136 -23.58 -24.53 13.08
N ARG A 137 -23.61 -25.87 13.08
CA ARG A 137 -23.08 -26.65 14.20
C ARG A 137 -21.55 -26.61 14.25
N LYS A 138 -20.96 -26.56 15.45
CA LYS A 138 -19.50 -26.42 15.63
C LYS A 138 -18.71 -27.54 14.93
N GLU A 139 -19.27 -28.75 14.92
CA GLU A 139 -18.68 -29.93 14.28
C GLU A 139 -18.47 -29.74 12.77
N HIS A 140 -19.35 -29.00 12.10
CA HIS A 140 -19.19 -28.68 10.67
C HIS A 140 -18.14 -27.59 10.41
N LEU A 141 -17.98 -26.64 11.34
CA LEU A 141 -16.87 -25.67 11.29
C LEU A 141 -15.53 -26.41 11.48
N PHE A 142 -15.47 -27.37 12.40
CA PHE A 142 -14.29 -28.21 12.61
C PHE A 142 -14.01 -29.17 11.43
N GLU A 143 -15.03 -29.77 10.79
CA GLU A 143 -14.83 -30.58 9.58
C GLU A 143 -14.28 -29.73 8.42
N ALA A 144 -14.86 -28.55 8.18
CA ALA A 144 -14.39 -27.65 7.11
C ALA A 144 -12.95 -27.19 7.35
N PHE A 145 -12.61 -26.86 8.61
CA PHE A 145 -11.23 -26.50 8.98
C PHE A 145 -10.27 -27.70 8.88
N ALA A 146 -10.69 -28.91 9.26
CA ALA A 146 -9.89 -30.12 9.10
C ALA A 146 -9.52 -30.38 7.62
N ARG A 147 -10.46 -30.21 6.69
CA ARG A 147 -10.17 -30.31 5.25
C ARG A 147 -9.23 -29.20 4.74
N ARG A 148 -9.31 -27.98 5.29
CA ARG A 148 -8.30 -26.94 5.04
C ARG A 148 -6.92 -27.39 5.55
N MET A 149 -6.86 -28.09 6.69
CA MET A 149 -5.60 -28.67 7.20
C MET A 149 -5.12 -29.85 6.37
N ASP A 150 -5.99 -30.69 5.78
CA ASP A 150 -5.60 -31.74 4.83
C ASP A 150 -4.79 -31.15 3.66
N ILE A 151 -5.34 -30.12 3.02
CA ILE A 151 -4.70 -29.39 1.91
C ILE A 151 -3.40 -28.69 2.37
N GLN A 152 -3.40 -28.07 3.56
CA GLN A 152 -2.22 -27.40 4.09
C GLN A 152 -1.09 -28.40 4.39
N CYS A 153 -1.39 -29.52 5.06
CA CYS A 153 -0.45 -30.61 5.31
C CYS A 153 0.10 -31.19 4.00
N TYR A 154 -0.73 -31.34 2.97
CA TYR A 154 -0.28 -31.79 1.65
C TYR A 154 0.68 -30.79 1.00
N ALA A 155 0.38 -29.50 1.11
CA ALA A 155 1.24 -28.43 0.62
C ALA A 155 2.55 -28.31 1.44
N ASP A 156 2.53 -28.58 2.75
CA ASP A 156 3.71 -28.69 3.62
C ASP A 156 4.59 -29.89 3.26
N VAL A 157 4.01 -31.08 3.04
CA VAL A 157 4.76 -32.27 2.60
C VAL A 157 5.42 -32.01 1.24
N ALA A 158 4.68 -31.49 0.27
CA ALA A 158 5.23 -31.11 -1.03
C ALA A 158 6.34 -30.06 -0.92
N ALA A 159 6.19 -29.09 -0.02
CA ALA A 159 7.23 -28.10 0.27
C ALA A 159 8.51 -28.72 0.83
N THR A 160 8.43 -29.67 1.78
CA THR A 160 9.62 -30.32 2.35
C THR A 160 10.43 -31.13 1.33
N ALA A 161 9.82 -31.56 0.22
CA ALA A 161 10.53 -32.19 -0.89
C ALA A 161 11.41 -31.22 -1.70
N THR A 162 11.30 -29.90 -1.50
CA THR A 162 11.99 -28.87 -2.31
C THR A 162 13.24 -28.27 -1.64
N VAL A 163 13.79 -28.92 -0.61
CA VAL A 163 15.02 -28.50 0.08
C VAL A 163 16.16 -28.29 -0.94
N PRO A 164 16.83 -27.12 -0.96
CA PRO A 164 17.95 -26.87 -1.86
C PRO A 164 19.12 -27.79 -1.53
N SER A 165 19.79 -28.30 -2.56
CA SER A 165 20.99 -29.12 -2.35
C SER A 165 22.13 -28.28 -1.75
N VAL A 166 23.05 -28.91 -1.02
CA VAL A 166 24.21 -28.19 -0.43
C VAL A 166 25.07 -27.53 -1.51
N ALA A 167 25.21 -28.16 -2.68
CA ALA A 167 25.95 -27.61 -3.82
C ALA A 167 25.25 -26.36 -4.38
N GLU A 168 23.92 -26.40 -4.49
CA GLU A 168 23.12 -25.27 -4.95
C GLU A 168 23.12 -24.12 -3.94
N ALA A 169 22.89 -24.40 -2.66
CA ALA A 169 22.97 -23.40 -1.60
C ALA A 169 24.36 -22.72 -1.58
N ARG A 170 25.45 -23.49 -1.77
CA ARG A 170 26.81 -22.95 -1.95
C ARG A 170 26.93 -22.08 -3.20
N GLN A 171 26.42 -22.51 -4.35
CA GLN A 171 26.49 -21.73 -5.59
C GLN A 171 25.74 -20.39 -5.47
N LEU A 172 24.56 -20.40 -4.84
CA LEU A 172 23.78 -19.20 -4.53
C LEU A 172 24.53 -18.29 -3.54
N ALA A 173 25.13 -18.85 -2.50
CA ALA A 173 25.93 -18.11 -1.53
C ALA A 173 27.22 -17.52 -2.14
N HIS A 174 27.91 -18.24 -3.04
CA HIS A 174 29.04 -17.68 -3.80
C HIS A 174 28.60 -16.47 -4.63
N ARG A 175 27.51 -16.57 -5.42
CA ARG A 175 27.00 -15.44 -6.20
C ARG A 175 26.58 -14.23 -5.35
N ALA A 176 26.07 -14.47 -4.14
CA ALA A 176 25.65 -13.41 -3.22
C ALA A 176 26.82 -12.74 -2.47
N LEU A 177 27.92 -13.46 -2.26
CA LEU A 177 29.08 -13.01 -1.48
C LEU A 177 30.31 -12.64 -2.33
N GLU A 178 30.32 -13.01 -3.61
CA GLU A 178 31.28 -12.52 -4.59
C GLU A 178 31.12 -11.01 -4.74
N LYS A 179 32.23 -10.29 -4.61
CA LYS A 179 32.23 -8.83 -4.60
C LYS A 179 33.15 -8.27 -5.66
N ALA A 180 32.68 -7.24 -6.34
CA ALA A 180 33.48 -6.40 -7.20
C ALA A 180 34.18 -5.32 -6.34
N LYS A 181 35.50 -5.16 -6.48
CA LYS A 181 36.15 -3.89 -6.21
C LYS A 181 36.32 -3.14 -7.52
N VAL A 182 35.86 -1.89 -7.56
CA VAL A 182 35.91 -1.02 -8.74
C VAL A 182 36.30 0.39 -8.31
N HIS A 183 36.84 1.18 -9.24
CA HIS A 183 36.81 2.64 -9.15
C HIS A 183 35.66 3.16 -10.03
N VAL A 184 35.04 4.28 -9.64
CA VAL A 184 33.96 4.92 -10.39
C VAL A 184 34.22 6.41 -10.51
N VAL A 185 33.97 7.00 -11.68
CA VAL A 185 33.79 8.46 -11.84
C VAL A 185 32.36 8.73 -12.27
N THR A 186 31.67 9.61 -11.56
CA THR A 186 30.29 10.05 -11.86
C THR A 186 30.28 11.26 -12.78
N PHE A 187 29.42 11.26 -13.79
CA PHE A 187 29.18 12.38 -14.68
C PHE A 187 27.67 12.69 -14.72
N PRO A 188 27.14 13.47 -13.75
CA PRO A 188 25.74 13.92 -13.80
C PRO A 188 25.57 14.95 -14.92
N ALA A 189 24.49 14.86 -15.69
CA ALA A 189 24.21 15.77 -16.80
C ALA A 189 24.14 17.25 -16.36
N THR A 190 23.65 17.50 -15.15
CA THR A 190 23.58 18.83 -14.52
C THR A 190 24.96 19.50 -14.34
N ALA A 191 26.05 18.73 -14.33
CA ALA A 191 27.41 19.27 -14.34
C ALA A 191 27.88 19.76 -15.70
N PHE A 192 27.14 19.45 -16.76
CA PHE A 192 27.43 19.81 -18.15
C PHE A 192 26.30 20.63 -18.79
N GLU A 193 25.25 20.95 -18.04
CA GLU A 193 24.24 21.93 -18.45
C GLU A 193 24.86 23.32 -18.62
N ASP A 194 24.51 23.96 -19.73
CA ASP A 194 24.72 25.39 -19.97
C ASP A 194 23.41 26.12 -19.65
N GLU A 195 23.41 26.92 -18.58
CA GLU A 195 22.25 27.71 -18.13
C GLU A 195 21.84 28.78 -19.17
N HIS A 196 22.78 29.19 -20.03
CA HIS A 196 22.57 30.18 -21.08
C HIS A 196 22.26 29.54 -22.45
N ALA A 197 22.17 28.21 -22.53
CA ALA A 197 21.73 27.53 -23.75
C ALA A 197 20.34 28.01 -24.16
N THR A 198 20.26 28.56 -25.37
CA THR A 198 19.03 28.95 -26.06
C THR A 198 18.70 27.93 -27.13
N PHE A 199 17.48 27.41 -27.11
CA PHE A 199 16.97 26.49 -28.14
C PHE A 199 16.06 27.26 -29.10
N SER A 200 16.04 26.84 -30.37
CA SER A 200 15.10 27.37 -31.34
C SER A 200 13.67 26.92 -31.02
N ASP A 201 12.67 27.70 -31.45
CA ASP A 201 11.26 27.29 -31.33
C ASP A 201 10.98 25.98 -32.08
N GLU A 202 11.73 25.67 -33.15
CA GLU A 202 11.64 24.38 -33.86
C GLU A 202 12.11 23.19 -33.00
N GLU A 203 13.21 23.35 -32.25
CA GLU A 203 13.69 22.32 -31.31
C GLU A 203 12.74 22.15 -30.12
N LEU A 204 12.24 23.24 -29.57
CA LEU A 204 11.24 23.23 -28.49
C LEU A 204 9.95 22.54 -28.96
N GLN A 205 9.42 22.89 -30.13
CA GLN A 205 8.24 22.23 -30.67
C GLN A 205 8.49 20.75 -30.96
N LYS A 206 9.66 20.38 -31.51
CA LYS A 206 10.03 18.99 -31.79
C LYS A 206 10.12 18.14 -30.51
N GLN A 207 10.71 18.66 -29.45
CA GLN A 207 10.78 18.00 -28.15
C GLN A 207 9.38 17.89 -27.53
N PHE A 208 8.57 18.96 -27.59
CA PHE A 208 7.19 18.96 -27.14
C PHE A 208 6.34 17.90 -27.85
N GLU A 209 6.30 17.90 -29.18
CA GLU A 209 5.53 16.93 -29.97
C GLU A 209 5.97 15.47 -29.74
N ALA A 210 7.25 15.24 -29.39
CA ALA A 210 7.76 13.90 -29.10
C ALA A 210 7.31 13.32 -27.74
N TYR A 211 7.03 14.18 -26.74
CA TYR A 211 6.79 13.75 -25.35
C TYR A 211 5.52 14.35 -24.70
N LYS A 212 4.70 15.11 -25.44
CA LYS A 212 3.47 15.74 -24.91
C LYS A 212 2.44 14.74 -24.37
N ASP A 213 2.41 13.53 -24.95
CA ASP A 213 1.50 12.44 -24.59
C ASP A 213 2.17 11.40 -23.68
N SER A 214 3.41 11.65 -23.23
CA SER A 214 4.16 10.80 -22.30
C SER A 214 4.01 11.29 -20.85
N GLU A 215 3.86 10.36 -19.91
CA GLU A 215 3.87 10.65 -18.47
C GLU A 215 5.26 11.12 -18.02
N PRO A 216 5.38 12.09 -17.10
CA PRO A 216 6.67 12.54 -16.59
C PRO A 216 7.46 11.40 -15.91
N GLY A 217 8.60 11.00 -16.48
CA GLY A 217 9.50 9.99 -15.94
C GLY A 217 10.71 10.56 -15.20
N ALA A 218 11.74 9.73 -15.01
CA ALA A 218 12.97 10.09 -14.33
C ALA A 218 14.15 10.23 -15.31
N GLY A 219 15.04 11.18 -15.05
CA GLY A 219 16.24 11.38 -15.88
C GLY A 219 15.89 11.87 -17.29
N LEU A 220 16.08 11.02 -18.30
CA LEU A 220 15.79 11.31 -19.71
C LEU A 220 14.45 10.74 -20.21
N ASP A 221 13.70 10.05 -19.35
CA ASP A 221 12.33 9.59 -19.64
C ASP A 221 11.36 10.79 -19.57
N PHE A 222 11.46 11.69 -20.54
CA PHE A 222 10.70 12.95 -20.57
C PHE A 222 9.21 12.72 -20.80
N GLY A 223 8.39 13.60 -20.23
CA GLY A 223 6.94 13.59 -20.42
C GLY A 223 6.30 14.89 -19.97
N TYR A 224 5.35 15.39 -20.77
CA TYR A 224 4.68 16.68 -20.51
C TYR A 224 3.20 16.56 -20.16
N VAL A 225 2.65 15.35 -20.06
CA VAL A 225 1.29 15.13 -19.53
C VAL A 225 1.16 15.85 -18.18
N LEU A 226 0.15 16.72 -18.10
CA LEU A 226 -0.20 17.42 -16.88
C LEU A 226 -0.93 16.42 -15.98
N GLU A 227 -0.36 16.12 -14.81
CA GLU A 227 -0.95 15.22 -13.82
C GLU A 227 -2.37 15.65 -13.40
N ASP A 228 -3.12 14.71 -12.84
CA ASP A 228 -4.32 15.03 -12.06
C ASP A 228 -3.98 16.14 -11.05
N ALA A 229 -4.82 17.17 -11.00
CA ALA A 229 -4.73 18.23 -10.01
C ALA A 229 -6.11 18.55 -9.40
N VAL A 230 -6.11 18.92 -8.12
CA VAL A 230 -7.33 19.28 -7.40
C VAL A 230 -7.18 20.62 -6.69
N ARG A 231 -8.30 21.28 -6.42
CA ARG A 231 -8.39 22.36 -5.43
C ARG A 231 -9.28 21.91 -4.28
N VAL A 232 -8.79 22.06 -3.05
CA VAL A 232 -9.59 21.82 -1.83
C VAL A 232 -9.87 23.11 -1.07
N GLU A 233 -11.06 23.16 -0.49
CA GLU A 233 -11.38 24.04 0.63
C GLU A 233 -11.39 23.22 1.90
N TYR A 234 -10.94 23.80 3.01
CA TYR A 234 -10.92 23.09 4.28
C TYR A 234 -11.26 23.98 5.47
N LEU A 235 -11.91 23.36 6.45
CA LEU A 235 -12.14 23.87 7.79
C LEU A 235 -11.06 23.30 8.70
N GLU A 236 -10.24 24.17 9.28
CA GLU A 236 -9.25 23.89 10.31
C GLU A 236 -9.87 24.15 11.69
N ILE A 237 -9.77 23.18 12.59
CA ILE A 237 -10.22 23.27 13.97
C ILE A 237 -8.98 23.24 14.87
N ASP A 238 -8.69 24.38 15.52
CA ASP A 238 -7.53 24.52 16.40
C ASP A 238 -7.88 24.09 17.82
N ARG A 239 -7.34 22.94 18.26
CA ARG A 239 -7.62 22.40 19.59
C ARG A 239 -7.09 23.26 20.73
N THR A 240 -6.09 24.10 20.47
CA THR A 240 -5.54 25.04 21.46
C THR A 240 -6.54 26.17 21.69
N VAL A 241 -7.08 26.74 20.62
CA VAL A 241 -8.14 27.77 20.68
C VAL A 241 -9.42 27.20 21.30
N VAL A 242 -9.75 25.94 21.03
CA VAL A 242 -10.83 25.22 21.74
C VAL A 242 -10.50 25.14 23.25
N GLN A 243 -9.31 24.67 23.62
CA GLN A 243 -8.86 24.53 25.01
C GLN A 243 -8.91 25.87 25.79
N GLU A 244 -8.57 26.98 25.14
CA GLU A 244 -8.59 28.32 25.74
C GLU A 244 -10.02 28.88 25.93
N ASN A 245 -10.92 28.63 24.96
CA ASN A 245 -12.31 29.07 25.04
C ASN A 245 -13.19 28.22 25.99
N MET A 246 -12.69 27.07 26.43
CA MET A 246 -13.42 26.11 27.25
C MET A 246 -13.65 26.57 28.69
N LYS A 247 -14.90 26.94 28.99
CA LYS A 247 -15.38 27.27 30.34
C LYS A 247 -15.63 26.00 31.18
N ILE A 248 -14.56 25.32 31.58
CA ILE A 248 -14.63 24.17 32.49
C ILE A 248 -14.56 24.66 33.95
N ASP A 249 -15.44 24.16 34.81
CA ASP A 249 -15.35 24.35 36.26
C ASP A 249 -14.01 23.80 36.79
N PRO A 250 -13.13 24.65 37.38
CA PRO A 250 -11.85 24.23 37.94
C PRO A 250 -11.97 23.08 38.95
N ALA A 251 -13.02 23.08 39.79
CA ALA A 251 -13.22 22.05 40.82
C ALA A 251 -13.66 20.70 40.22
N ARG A 252 -14.24 20.70 39.02
CA ARG A 252 -14.58 19.48 38.28
C ARG A 252 -13.35 18.90 37.59
N ILE A 253 -12.59 19.72 36.85
CA ILE A 253 -11.41 19.22 36.13
C ILE A 253 -10.32 18.74 37.09
N GLU A 254 -10.13 19.41 38.23
CA GLU A 254 -9.19 18.93 39.25
C GLU A 254 -9.59 17.55 39.82
N ARG A 255 -10.90 17.32 40.03
CA ARG A 255 -11.43 16.03 40.50
C ARG A 255 -11.25 14.91 39.46
N ASP A 256 -11.52 15.21 38.19
CA ASP A 256 -11.35 14.25 37.10
C ASP A 256 -9.86 13.96 36.85
N ALA A 257 -8.99 14.97 36.93
CA ALA A 257 -7.54 14.84 36.85
C ALA A 257 -6.94 14.03 38.00
N LYS A 258 -7.42 14.24 39.23
CA LYS A 258 -7.00 13.46 40.40
C LYS A 258 -7.37 11.98 40.26
N ARG A 259 -8.61 11.68 39.86
CA ARG A 259 -9.05 10.31 39.58
C ARG A 259 -8.19 9.66 38.50
N PHE A 260 -7.94 10.37 37.39
CA PHE A 260 -7.08 9.88 36.30
C PHE A 260 -5.66 9.57 36.78
N TRP A 261 -5.03 10.43 37.59
CA TRP A 261 -3.71 10.18 38.18
C TRP A 261 -3.72 8.98 39.15
N GLU A 262 -4.73 8.87 40.02
CA GLU A 262 -4.86 7.75 40.96
C GLU A 262 -4.96 6.40 40.24
N GLU A 263 -5.69 6.35 39.12
CA GLU A 263 -5.88 5.17 38.27
C GLU A 263 -4.67 4.87 37.36
N ASN A 264 -3.85 5.88 36.99
CA ASN A 264 -2.86 5.77 35.91
C ASN A 264 -1.45 6.27 36.29
N ARG A 265 -1.00 6.05 37.54
CA ARG A 265 0.29 6.58 38.06
C ARG A 265 1.55 6.29 37.23
N THR A 266 1.55 5.23 36.42
CA THR A 266 2.67 4.83 35.54
C THR A 266 2.53 5.35 34.10
N HIS A 267 1.52 6.18 33.79
CA HIS A 267 1.34 6.77 32.47
C HIS A 267 2.49 7.73 32.16
N SER A 268 2.94 7.73 30.91
CA SER A 268 4.01 8.60 30.38
C SER A 268 3.86 10.10 30.69
N VAL A 269 2.64 10.61 30.87
CA VAL A 269 2.39 12.04 31.20
C VAL A 269 2.79 12.40 32.63
N PHE A 270 2.98 11.41 33.49
CA PHE A 270 3.48 11.57 34.86
C PHE A 270 4.96 11.19 35.00
N ARG A 271 5.66 10.91 33.89
CA ARG A 271 7.11 10.76 33.91
C ARG A 271 7.69 12.12 34.30
N ARG A 272 8.46 12.16 35.40
CA ARG A 272 9.19 13.35 35.81
C ARG A 272 10.16 13.71 34.68
N PRO A 273 10.29 14.98 34.28
CA PRO A 273 11.36 15.40 33.37
C PRO A 273 12.68 14.84 33.91
N GLU A 274 13.46 14.18 33.05
CA GLU A 274 14.83 13.87 33.42
C GLU A 274 15.50 15.22 33.68
N PRO A 275 16.07 15.47 34.87
CA PRO A 275 16.71 16.75 35.14
C PRO A 275 17.73 16.95 34.02
N GLU A 276 17.61 18.05 33.28
CA GLU A 276 18.65 18.43 32.32
C GLU A 276 19.97 18.31 33.07
N PRO A 277 20.95 17.56 32.53
CA PRO A 277 22.19 17.30 33.25
C PRO A 277 22.75 18.68 33.59
N GLU A 278 22.76 19.02 34.89
CA GLU A 278 23.19 20.34 35.39
C GLU A 278 24.48 20.65 34.68
N ALA A 279 24.45 21.66 33.80
CA ALA A 279 25.46 21.84 32.78
C ALA A 279 26.82 21.82 33.45
N ALA A 280 27.55 20.72 33.25
CA ALA A 280 28.67 20.39 34.11
C ALA A 280 29.64 21.56 34.06
N ASP A 281 29.79 22.25 35.19
CA ASP A 281 30.36 23.59 35.24
C ASP A 281 31.78 23.52 34.69
N ASP A 282 31.95 23.91 33.42
CA ASP A 282 33.16 23.68 32.59
C ASP A 282 34.31 24.63 32.99
N SER A 283 34.21 25.14 34.23
CA SER A 283 35.14 26.00 34.96
C SER A 283 36.29 25.22 35.60
N ALA A 284 36.42 23.92 35.30
CA ALA A 284 37.53 23.06 35.72
C ALA A 284 38.47 22.71 34.55
N ALA A 285 38.74 23.68 33.66
CA ALA A 285 39.86 23.60 32.75
C ALA A 285 41.17 23.46 33.55
N PRO A 286 42.03 22.45 33.29
CA PRO A 286 43.29 22.32 34.00
C PRO A 286 44.23 23.46 33.62
N GLU A 287 44.68 24.21 34.62
CA GLU A 287 45.73 25.22 34.52
C GLU A 287 47.08 24.55 34.20
N SER A 288 47.32 24.26 32.92
CA SER A 288 48.52 23.55 32.45
C SER A 288 49.38 24.41 31.54
N ALA A 289 50.43 24.97 32.15
CA ALA A 289 51.71 25.38 31.58
C ALA A 289 51.71 26.35 30.37
N GLU A 290 52.12 27.59 30.65
CA GLU A 290 52.89 28.38 29.70
C GLU A 290 54.20 27.65 29.34
N ASP A 291 54.36 27.24 28.08
CA ASP A 291 55.68 27.23 27.43
C ASP A 291 55.53 27.60 25.95
N GLY A 292 56.47 28.39 25.43
CA GLY A 292 56.22 29.26 24.29
C GLY A 292 56.63 28.71 22.92
N ALA A 293 55.76 28.84 21.92
CA ALA A 293 56.15 28.73 20.51
C ALA A 293 55.36 29.69 19.59
N LYS A 294 56.11 30.64 19.02
CA LYS A 294 55.89 31.45 17.80
C LYS A 294 54.53 31.44 17.08
N LYS A 295 54.03 32.66 16.88
CA LYS A 295 53.21 33.09 15.72
C LYS A 295 53.70 32.49 14.40
N ASP A 296 52.75 32.13 13.53
CA ASP A 296 52.74 32.55 12.13
C ASP A 296 51.28 32.83 11.69
N ASP A 297 51.10 33.73 10.73
CA ASP A 297 49.80 34.30 10.36
C ASP A 297 48.94 33.38 9.49
N GLN A 298 47.63 33.29 9.81
CA GLN A 298 46.60 33.27 8.77
C GLN A 298 45.24 33.75 9.31
N ALA A 299 44.69 34.78 8.66
CA ALA A 299 43.44 35.41 9.06
C ALA A 299 42.24 34.80 8.31
N ALA A 300 41.17 34.51 9.05
CA ALA A 300 39.81 34.35 8.51
C ALA A 300 38.96 35.59 8.88
N PRO A 301 38.06 36.08 8.01
CA PRO A 301 37.34 37.32 8.22
C PRO A 301 36.18 37.20 9.24
N PRO A 302 35.80 38.28 9.93
CA PRO A 302 34.71 38.29 10.90
C PRO A 302 33.31 38.36 10.23
N PRO A 303 32.26 37.86 10.89
CA PRO A 303 30.88 38.03 10.45
C PRO A 303 30.40 39.47 10.69
N ALA A 304 29.74 40.07 9.70
CA ALA A 304 29.21 41.43 9.80
C ALA A 304 27.88 41.48 10.59
N GLY A 305 27.90 42.15 11.74
CA GLY A 305 26.70 42.61 12.44
C GLY A 305 26.33 44.04 12.02
N ALA A 306 25.04 44.36 12.03
CA ALA A 306 24.51 45.68 11.69
C ALA A 306 24.61 46.70 12.85
N THR A 307 24.73 48.00 12.54
CA THR A 307 24.09 49.17 13.21
C THR A 307 24.56 50.53 12.65
N SER A 308 23.86 51.62 13.04
CA SER A 308 23.89 53.05 12.60
C SER A 308 22.94 53.35 11.43
N GLU A 309 21.83 54.09 11.57
CA GLU A 309 21.43 55.27 12.37
C GLU A 309 22.04 56.62 11.97
N ASP A 310 21.18 57.66 12.04
CA ASP A 310 21.40 59.10 11.81
C ASP A 310 21.66 59.55 10.34
N ARG A 311 21.10 60.66 9.82
CA ARG A 311 20.36 61.77 10.46
C ARG A 311 19.57 62.62 9.43
N VAL A 312 18.34 63.08 9.78
CA VAL A 312 17.70 64.41 9.47
C VAL A 312 17.53 64.83 7.97
N ASP A 313 16.35 65.25 7.48
CA ASP A 313 15.62 66.47 7.90
C ASP A 313 14.08 66.47 7.68
N LYS A 314 13.38 67.43 8.33
CA LYS A 314 11.93 67.77 8.18
C LYS A 314 11.76 69.00 7.24
N PRO A 315 10.55 69.55 6.89
CA PRO A 315 9.17 69.38 7.44
C PRO A 315 8.16 68.92 6.34
N GLY A 316 6.85 69.24 6.26
CA GLY A 316 5.89 70.05 7.05
C GLY A 316 4.52 70.22 6.36
N SER A 317 3.49 70.71 7.07
CA SER A 317 2.10 71.07 6.62
C SER A 317 1.25 69.94 5.99
N GLU A 318 0.01 69.63 6.41
CA GLU A 318 -1.25 70.42 6.55
C GLU A 318 -2.04 70.62 5.25
N ASN A 319 -3.10 69.81 5.06
CA ASN A 319 -4.46 70.11 4.59
C ASN A 319 -5.16 68.75 4.29
N ALA A 320 -6.38 68.41 4.72
CA ALA A 320 -7.65 69.14 4.90
C ALA A 320 -8.50 69.24 3.61
N GLU A 321 -9.63 68.51 3.67
CA GLU A 321 -10.94 68.71 2.99
C GLU A 321 -11.12 68.56 1.45
N ALA A 322 -12.26 67.93 1.12
CA ALA A 322 -13.14 68.18 -0.03
C ALA A 322 -12.62 67.88 -1.47
N SER A 323 -13.45 67.62 -2.49
CA SER A 323 -14.82 67.06 -2.57
C SER A 323 -15.16 66.80 -4.06
N GLU A 324 -16.27 66.10 -4.33
CA GLU A 324 -17.09 66.20 -5.54
C GLU A 324 -16.56 65.78 -6.94
N SER A 325 -17.20 64.73 -7.45
CA SER A 325 -18.17 64.76 -8.57
C SER A 325 -17.77 65.12 -10.02
N ALA A 326 -18.46 64.39 -10.91
CA ALA A 326 -18.79 64.69 -12.31
C ALA A 326 -17.69 64.46 -13.38
N LYS A 327 -17.99 64.21 -14.67
CA LYS A 327 -19.13 63.68 -15.46
C LYS A 327 -18.75 63.92 -16.94
N GLY A 328 -19.01 62.98 -17.84
CA GLY A 328 -18.83 63.08 -19.30
C GLY A 328 -18.52 61.69 -19.86
N GLU A 329 -19.24 61.09 -20.83
CA GLU A 329 -19.74 61.60 -22.12
C GLU A 329 -18.55 62.07 -23.01
N GLU A 330 -18.34 61.60 -24.25
CA GLU A 330 -19.23 60.85 -25.17
C GLU A 330 -18.48 60.16 -26.35
N SER A 331 -19.13 59.16 -26.97
CA SER A 331 -19.08 58.80 -28.42
C SER A 331 -17.96 57.93 -29.05
N GLY A 332 -18.36 57.16 -30.09
CA GLY A 332 -17.52 56.31 -30.98
C GLY A 332 -17.62 54.79 -30.67
N LYS A 333 -18.44 53.93 -31.29
CA LYS A 333 -19.16 53.86 -32.60
C LYS A 333 -18.38 53.24 -33.79
N GLU A 334 -18.09 51.93 -33.70
CA GLU A 334 -17.93 51.00 -34.84
C GLU A 334 -18.32 49.58 -34.37
N SER A 335 -19.43 49.01 -34.87
CA SER A 335 -19.52 48.12 -36.04
C SER A 335 -19.33 46.63 -35.69
N ALA A 336 -20.45 45.90 -35.62
CA ALA A 336 -20.49 44.46 -35.37
C ALA A 336 -20.44 43.66 -36.68
N PRO A 337 -19.81 42.46 -36.70
CA PRO A 337 -19.98 41.47 -37.77
C PRO A 337 -21.15 40.52 -37.50
N GLU A 338 -21.83 40.09 -38.56
CA GLU A 338 -22.91 39.08 -38.53
C GLU A 338 -22.41 37.68 -38.15
N PRO A 339 -23.27 36.82 -37.56
CA PRO A 339 -22.98 35.40 -37.38
C PRO A 339 -23.21 34.61 -38.69
N ALA A 340 -22.15 33.98 -39.20
CA ALA A 340 -22.25 33.11 -40.38
C ALA A 340 -22.77 31.70 -40.03
N THR A 341 -23.85 31.29 -40.67
CA THR A 341 -24.41 29.93 -40.60
C THR A 341 -23.53 28.91 -41.34
N PRO A 342 -23.18 27.76 -40.74
CA PRO A 342 -22.56 26.65 -41.49
C PRO A 342 -23.63 25.69 -42.05
N GLU A 343 -23.62 25.48 -43.37
CA GLU A 343 -24.38 24.39 -44.02
C GLU A 343 -23.75 23.01 -43.75
N PRO A 344 -24.54 21.91 -43.75
CA PRO A 344 -24.04 20.57 -43.50
C PRO A 344 -23.38 19.97 -44.76
N ARG A 345 -22.10 19.59 -44.67
CA ARG A 345 -21.46 18.71 -45.66
C ARG A 345 -21.49 17.26 -45.17
N GLY A 346 -22.14 16.40 -45.94
CA GLY A 346 -22.18 14.96 -45.67
C GLY A 346 -20.85 14.26 -45.94
N GLY A 347 -20.49 13.32 -45.06
CA GLY A 347 -19.47 12.29 -45.27
C GLY A 347 -20.10 10.90 -45.08
N PRO A 348 -19.58 9.84 -45.73
CA PRO A 348 -20.30 8.57 -45.86
C PRO A 348 -20.26 7.71 -44.59
N SER A 349 -21.43 7.15 -44.22
CA SER A 349 -21.53 6.11 -43.20
C SER A 349 -20.81 4.83 -43.65
N MET A 350 -19.89 4.31 -42.83
CA MET A 350 -19.53 2.89 -42.89
C MET A 350 -20.55 2.08 -42.10
N THR A 351 -21.36 1.29 -42.82
CA THR A 351 -22.21 0.25 -42.24
C THR A 351 -21.39 -1.02 -41.97
N LEU A 352 -21.28 -1.42 -40.71
CA LEU A 352 -20.89 -2.80 -40.36
C LEU A 352 -22.12 -3.72 -40.50
N PRO A 353 -21.98 -4.95 -41.04
CA PRO A 353 -23.11 -5.84 -41.28
C PRO A 353 -23.60 -6.48 -39.97
N GLN A 354 -24.90 -6.33 -39.69
CA GLN A 354 -25.63 -7.29 -38.85
C GLN A 354 -25.94 -8.53 -39.70
N GLU A 355 -25.42 -9.68 -39.33
CA GLU A 355 -25.96 -10.95 -39.83
C GLU A 355 -27.22 -11.30 -39.02
N GLY A 356 -28.37 -11.33 -39.72
CA GLY A 356 -29.60 -11.90 -39.20
C GLY A 356 -29.68 -13.39 -39.56
N GLY A 357 -29.74 -14.26 -38.56
CA GLY A 357 -30.05 -15.69 -38.72
C GLY A 357 -31.49 -15.96 -38.32
N ASP A 358 -32.34 -16.26 -39.30
CA ASP A 358 -33.80 -16.34 -39.12
C ASP A 358 -34.27 -17.65 -38.45
N SER A 359 -35.44 -17.61 -37.84
CA SER A 359 -36.09 -18.79 -37.25
C SER A 359 -36.73 -19.68 -38.32
N SER A 360 -36.59 -21.00 -38.21
CA SER A 360 -37.50 -21.96 -38.85
C SER A 360 -37.53 -23.29 -38.10
N ALA A 361 -38.74 -23.76 -37.78
CA ALA A 361 -38.98 -25.00 -37.05
C ALA A 361 -39.46 -26.12 -37.98
N THR A 362 -38.92 -27.34 -37.84
CA THR A 362 -39.58 -28.55 -38.36
C THR A 362 -39.24 -29.82 -37.55
N LYS A 363 -40.29 -30.43 -36.98
CA LYS A 363 -40.43 -31.88 -36.70
C LYS A 363 -40.96 -32.55 -38.00
N PRO A 364 -41.07 -33.90 -38.16
CA PRO A 364 -40.78 -34.99 -37.22
C PRO A 364 -40.14 -36.30 -37.78
N ALA A 365 -39.93 -37.25 -36.87
CA ALA A 365 -40.02 -38.73 -37.02
C ALA A 365 -38.95 -39.51 -37.83
N ALA A 366 -38.25 -40.43 -37.14
CA ALA A 366 -38.36 -41.89 -37.36
C ALA A 366 -37.53 -42.71 -36.33
N GLU A 367 -38.19 -43.65 -35.64
CA GLU A 367 -37.62 -44.87 -35.05
C GLU A 367 -37.45 -45.97 -36.13
N PRO A 368 -36.96 -47.20 -35.84
CA PRO A 368 -35.97 -47.63 -34.83
C PRO A 368 -34.89 -48.57 -35.44
N GLN A 369 -33.82 -48.91 -34.72
CA GLN A 369 -33.20 -50.24 -34.86
C GLN A 369 -32.76 -50.83 -33.51
N SER A 370 -33.28 -52.03 -33.24
CA SER A 370 -32.97 -52.93 -32.14
C SER A 370 -31.64 -53.66 -32.36
N GLY A 371 -30.84 -53.81 -31.30
CA GLY A 371 -29.60 -54.59 -31.29
C GLY A 371 -29.47 -55.44 -30.02
N GLU A 372 -30.16 -56.57 -30.00
CA GLU A 372 -30.14 -57.54 -28.90
C GLU A 372 -28.97 -58.52 -29.05
N SER A 373 -28.17 -58.76 -27.99
CA SER A 373 -27.25 -59.91 -27.91
C SER A 373 -26.86 -60.26 -26.47
N ALA A 374 -26.68 -61.56 -26.24
CA ALA A 374 -26.70 -62.25 -24.94
C ALA A 374 -25.34 -62.26 -24.18
N PRO A 375 -25.32 -62.63 -22.89
CA PRO A 375 -24.11 -62.64 -22.05
C PRO A 375 -23.33 -63.96 -22.11
N ALA A 376 -22.03 -63.94 -21.79
CA ALA A 376 -21.21 -65.13 -21.62
C ALA A 376 -20.14 -65.00 -20.50
N SER A 377 -20.30 -65.85 -19.48
CA SER A 377 -19.30 -66.60 -18.70
C SER A 377 -17.95 -65.99 -18.25
N GLN A 378 -17.83 -65.86 -16.91
CA GLN A 378 -16.86 -66.54 -16.03
C GLN A 378 -15.45 -66.93 -16.55
N GLU A 379 -14.38 -66.53 -15.84
CA GLU A 379 -13.56 -67.42 -14.98
C GLU A 379 -12.55 -66.61 -14.09
N PRO A 380 -11.83 -67.21 -13.12
CA PRO A 380 -11.55 -66.55 -11.83
C PRO A 380 -10.10 -66.09 -11.57
N ALA A 381 -9.95 -65.24 -10.54
CA ALA A 381 -8.65 -64.83 -10.00
C ALA A 381 -8.01 -65.88 -9.07
N PRO A 382 -6.67 -66.07 -9.09
CA PRO A 382 -5.98 -67.02 -8.23
C PRO A 382 -5.71 -66.45 -6.82
N LYS A 383 -5.76 -67.35 -5.82
CA LYS A 383 -5.22 -67.08 -4.47
C LYS A 383 -3.69 -67.23 -4.48
N SER A 384 -2.99 -66.43 -3.69
CA SER A 384 -1.62 -66.71 -3.26
C SER A 384 -1.38 -66.20 -1.83
N ASP A 385 -0.57 -66.93 -1.08
CA ASP A 385 -0.47 -66.85 0.38
C ASP A 385 0.49 -65.75 0.91
N PRO A 386 0.32 -65.29 2.16
CA PRO A 386 1.20 -64.29 2.77
C PRO A 386 2.50 -64.91 3.34
N PRO A 387 3.67 -64.28 3.15
CA PRO A 387 4.91 -64.71 3.80
C PRO A 387 5.12 -64.06 5.18
N ALA A 388 5.29 -64.93 6.17
CA ALA A 388 6.22 -64.85 7.30
C ALA A 388 6.44 -63.50 8.04
N THR A 389 6.01 -63.49 9.31
CA THR A 389 6.51 -62.62 10.38
C THR A 389 8.02 -62.71 10.58
N ALA A 390 8.67 -61.55 10.71
CA ALA A 390 10.05 -61.44 11.22
C ALA A 390 10.06 -60.54 12.47
N THR A 391 10.40 -61.13 13.61
CA THR A 391 10.50 -60.44 14.92
C THR A 391 11.88 -59.79 15.08
N PRO A 392 11.99 -58.49 15.38
CA PRO A 392 13.23 -57.88 15.87
C PRO A 392 13.35 -58.03 17.39
N ALA A 393 14.56 -58.24 17.88
CA ALA A 393 14.87 -58.52 19.28
C ALA A 393 14.63 -57.35 20.25
N GLU A 394 14.37 -57.69 21.51
CA GLU A 394 14.42 -56.75 22.64
C GLU A 394 15.77 -56.03 22.70
N SER A 395 15.74 -54.72 22.90
CA SER A 395 16.91 -53.92 23.28
C SER A 395 16.56 -53.11 24.52
N SER A 396 17.34 -53.31 25.58
CA SER A 396 17.13 -52.68 26.89
C SER A 396 17.17 -51.15 26.83
N PRO A 397 16.29 -50.43 27.55
CA PRO A 397 16.35 -48.99 27.63
C PRO A 397 17.54 -48.54 28.48
N ALA A 398 18.49 -47.82 27.85
CA ALA A 398 19.52 -47.09 28.58
C ALA A 398 18.90 -45.91 29.34
N ALA A 399 19.36 -45.68 30.58
CA ALA A 399 18.86 -44.59 31.42
C ALA A 399 19.15 -43.20 30.80
N PRO A 400 18.25 -42.21 31.00
CA PRO A 400 18.45 -40.86 30.45
C PRO A 400 19.65 -40.18 31.10
N GLN A 401 20.71 -39.94 30.32
CA GLN A 401 21.81 -39.09 30.76
C GLN A 401 21.33 -37.64 30.79
N THR A 402 21.35 -37.03 31.97
CA THR A 402 21.05 -35.61 32.14
C THR A 402 22.13 -34.78 31.44
N PRO A 403 21.80 -33.81 30.57
CA PRO A 403 22.80 -32.91 30.02
C PRO A 403 23.46 -32.10 31.16
N PRO A 404 24.78 -31.87 31.12
CA PRO A 404 25.45 -31.08 32.14
C PRO A 404 24.90 -29.65 32.13
N GLN A 405 24.40 -29.19 33.28
CA GLN A 405 24.01 -27.79 33.44
C GLN A 405 25.26 -26.91 33.23
N PRO A 406 25.18 -25.83 32.43
CA PRO A 406 26.26 -24.87 32.38
C PRO A 406 26.40 -24.22 33.75
N VAL A 407 27.58 -24.36 34.37
CA VAL A 407 27.93 -23.62 35.59
C VAL A 407 28.01 -22.15 35.21
N ILE A 408 26.93 -21.41 35.46
CA ILE A 408 26.91 -19.95 35.34
C ILE A 408 27.80 -19.43 36.47
N GLY A 409 29.00 -19.00 36.12
CA GLY A 409 29.83 -18.22 37.02
C GLY A 409 29.14 -16.90 37.34
N GLU A 410 28.89 -16.64 38.62
CA GLU A 410 28.54 -15.30 39.09
C GLU A 410 29.66 -14.30 38.72
N GLN A 411 29.33 -13.01 38.67
CA GLN A 411 30.22 -11.89 38.32
C GLN A 411 30.43 -11.61 36.82
N GLY A 412 29.34 -11.64 36.04
CA GLY A 412 29.24 -10.81 34.83
C GLY A 412 28.97 -9.35 35.21
N ALA A 413 29.92 -8.44 34.95
CA ALA A 413 29.71 -7.01 35.18
C ALA A 413 28.57 -6.49 34.29
N GLN A 414 27.58 -5.84 34.90
CA GLN A 414 26.41 -5.30 34.21
C GLN A 414 26.87 -4.23 33.19
N PRO A 415 26.46 -4.32 31.90
CA PRO A 415 26.99 -3.45 30.87
C PRO A 415 26.71 -1.97 31.18
N PRO A 416 27.73 -1.09 31.20
CA PRO A 416 27.55 0.32 31.48
C PRO A 416 26.78 0.96 30.31
N GLY A 417 25.50 1.25 30.52
CA GLY A 417 24.61 1.78 29.48
C GLY A 417 23.16 1.29 29.52
N ALA A 418 22.77 0.41 30.45
CA ALA A 418 21.36 0.11 30.66
C ALA A 418 20.58 1.41 30.98
N PRO A 419 19.54 1.78 30.21
CA PRO A 419 18.80 3.02 30.44
C PRO A 419 18.15 2.97 31.82
N LYS A 420 18.33 4.04 32.60
CA LYS A 420 17.72 4.16 33.94
C LYS A 420 16.19 4.02 33.80
N PRO A 421 15.52 3.26 34.67
CA PRO A 421 14.06 3.14 34.60
C PRO A 421 13.41 4.52 34.75
N PRO A 422 12.34 4.83 34.00
CA PRO A 422 11.70 6.14 34.04
C PRO A 422 11.15 6.41 35.45
N VAL A 423 11.46 7.59 35.98
CA VAL A 423 10.94 8.06 37.27
C VAL A 423 9.62 8.78 37.05
N PHE A 424 8.61 8.47 37.85
CA PHE A 424 7.27 9.08 37.80
C PHE A 424 6.99 9.91 39.05
N PHE A 425 6.07 10.87 38.97
CA PHE A 425 5.59 11.63 40.12
C PHE A 425 4.92 10.72 41.15
N THR A 426 5.30 10.87 42.43
CA THR A 426 4.84 9.96 43.50
C THR A 426 3.66 10.52 44.31
N THR A 427 3.46 11.84 44.27
CA THR A 427 2.40 12.56 44.98
C THR A 427 1.42 13.21 43.99
N TRP A 428 0.21 13.50 44.47
CA TRP A 428 -0.78 14.23 43.67
C TRP A 428 -0.30 15.64 43.39
N GLU A 429 0.31 16.28 44.38
CA GLU A 429 0.77 17.66 44.36
C GLU A 429 1.83 17.89 43.26
N GLU A 430 2.75 16.95 43.07
CA GLU A 430 3.71 16.95 41.95
C GLU A 430 3.03 16.72 40.59
N ALA A 431 2.04 15.81 40.53
CA ALA A 431 1.38 15.43 39.28
C ALA A 431 0.23 16.37 38.86
N ARG A 432 -0.23 17.25 39.76
CA ARG A 432 -1.49 18.02 39.65
C ARG A 432 -1.59 18.82 38.36
N GLU A 433 -0.55 19.57 38.02
CA GLU A 433 -0.55 20.42 36.82
C GLU A 433 -0.52 19.58 35.53
N ALA A 434 0.33 18.55 35.48
CA ALA A 434 0.39 17.61 34.36
C ALA A 434 -0.93 16.85 34.16
N ALA A 435 -1.60 16.45 35.25
CA ALA A 435 -2.90 15.79 35.22
C ALA A 435 -4.01 16.72 34.73
N ILE A 436 -4.07 17.96 35.24
CA ILE A 436 -5.06 18.96 34.83
C ILE A 436 -4.87 19.31 33.35
N GLU A 437 -3.63 19.49 32.90
CA GLU A 437 -3.32 19.81 31.51
C GLU A 437 -3.61 18.63 30.56
N HIS A 438 -3.35 17.40 30.98
CA HIS A 438 -3.78 16.20 30.25
C HIS A 438 -5.30 16.15 30.10
N MET A 439 -6.04 16.37 31.19
CA MET A 439 -7.52 16.41 31.15
C MET A 439 -8.04 17.57 30.28
N ARG A 440 -7.38 18.73 30.27
CA ARG A 440 -7.74 19.85 29.37
C ARG A 440 -7.60 19.43 27.91
N LYS A 441 -6.46 18.85 27.53
CA LYS A 441 -6.22 18.33 26.17
C LYS A 441 -7.23 17.26 25.78
N GLN A 442 -7.56 16.33 26.69
CA GLN A 442 -8.59 15.31 26.46
C GLN A 442 -9.98 15.93 26.26
N LYS A 443 -10.36 16.94 27.05
CA LYS A 443 -11.65 17.63 26.88
C LYS A 443 -11.69 18.52 25.64
N ALA A 444 -10.58 19.14 25.25
CA ALA A 444 -10.48 19.86 23.98
C ALA A 444 -10.60 18.92 22.78
N GLN A 445 -10.01 17.72 22.86
CA GLN A 445 -10.19 16.64 21.89
C GLN A 445 -11.65 16.18 21.78
N GLU A 446 -12.33 15.94 22.92
CA GLU A 446 -13.77 15.59 22.95
C GLU A 446 -14.63 16.67 22.29
N ILE A 447 -14.40 17.95 22.62
CA ILE A 447 -15.16 19.06 22.03
C ILE A 447 -14.84 19.24 20.55
N SER A 448 -13.59 19.06 20.12
CA SER A 448 -13.23 19.14 18.71
C SER A 448 -13.86 18.02 17.88
N ASN A 449 -14.03 16.82 18.46
CA ASN A 449 -14.82 15.76 17.84
C ASN A 449 -16.31 16.16 17.74
N ALA A 450 -16.87 16.78 18.78
CA ALA A 450 -18.24 17.31 18.73
C ALA A 450 -18.42 18.44 17.70
N ILE A 451 -17.41 19.29 17.46
CA ILE A 451 -17.39 20.26 16.36
C ILE A 451 -17.42 19.53 15.02
N VAL A 452 -16.58 18.50 14.83
CA VAL A 452 -16.56 17.68 13.61
C VAL A 452 -17.92 17.03 13.36
N ASP A 453 -18.56 16.45 14.38
CA ASP A 453 -19.89 15.83 14.26
C ASP A 453 -20.97 16.87 13.91
N ALA A 454 -20.94 18.06 14.52
CA ALA A 454 -21.86 19.15 14.22
C ALA A 454 -21.69 19.69 12.80
N LEU A 455 -20.44 19.86 12.35
CA LEU A 455 -20.10 20.21 10.97
C LEU A 455 -20.59 19.14 10.01
N ASN A 456 -20.17 17.88 10.17
CA ASN A 456 -20.57 16.77 9.31
C ASN A 456 -22.08 16.65 9.18
N LYS A 457 -22.83 16.71 10.30
CA LYS A 457 -24.31 16.67 10.29
C LYS A 457 -24.92 17.77 9.43
N ARG A 458 -24.44 19.02 9.54
CA ARG A 458 -24.92 20.16 8.75
C ARG A 458 -24.50 20.03 7.28
N LEU A 459 -23.25 19.64 7.05
CA LEU A 459 -22.63 19.50 5.74
C LEU A 459 -23.21 18.36 4.90
N ASP A 460 -23.58 17.23 5.52
CA ASP A 460 -24.24 16.09 4.89
C ASP A 460 -25.71 16.37 4.54
N THR A 461 -26.37 17.33 5.21
CA THR A 461 -27.83 17.53 5.10
C THR A 461 -28.31 17.74 3.65
N PRO A 462 -27.68 18.60 2.82
CA PRO A 462 -28.04 18.74 1.39
C PRO A 462 -27.85 17.48 0.56
N TRP A 463 -27.04 16.52 1.02
CA TRP A 463 -26.73 15.27 0.31
C TRP A 463 -27.65 14.10 0.68
N LEU A 464 -28.55 14.29 1.65
CA LEU A 464 -29.53 13.29 2.06
C LEU A 464 -30.63 13.13 0.99
N GLY A 465 -31.02 11.90 0.70
CA GLY A 465 -32.07 11.60 -0.29
C GLY A 465 -31.64 11.72 -1.77
N LEU A 466 -30.51 12.35 -2.08
CA LEU A 466 -29.97 12.39 -3.45
C LEU A 466 -29.62 10.99 -3.94
N LYS A 467 -30.09 10.65 -5.13
CA LYS A 467 -29.68 9.45 -5.87
C LYS A 467 -28.34 9.69 -6.56
N ALA A 468 -27.57 8.62 -6.75
CA ALA A 468 -26.40 8.65 -7.62
C ALA A 468 -26.81 8.87 -9.09
N GLY A 469 -25.96 9.54 -9.85
CA GLY A 469 -26.02 9.61 -11.30
C GLY A 469 -25.47 8.36 -11.98
N GLU A 470 -25.32 8.42 -13.31
CA GLU A 470 -24.82 7.32 -14.13
C GLU A 470 -23.35 6.96 -13.82
N ASP A 471 -22.56 7.94 -13.38
CA ASP A 471 -21.17 7.78 -12.92
C ASP A 471 -21.06 7.20 -11.49
N GLY A 472 -22.19 6.94 -10.82
CA GLY A 472 -22.26 6.47 -9.44
C GLY A 472 -22.11 7.56 -8.38
N TYR A 473 -21.73 8.79 -8.75
CA TYR A 473 -21.57 9.91 -7.83
C TYR A 473 -22.90 10.64 -7.60
N LYS A 474 -23.03 11.35 -6.48
CA LYS A 474 -24.22 12.20 -6.24
C LYS A 474 -24.03 13.54 -6.96
N PRO A 475 -25.03 14.04 -7.71
CA PRO A 475 -24.94 15.37 -8.28
C PRO A 475 -24.92 16.42 -7.17
N ALA A 476 -23.94 17.32 -7.19
CA ALA A 476 -23.77 18.34 -6.17
C ALA A 476 -24.94 19.36 -6.15
N PRO A 477 -25.64 19.55 -5.00
CA PRO A 477 -26.70 20.54 -4.87
C PRO A 477 -26.27 21.96 -5.26
N PRO A 478 -27.18 22.82 -5.77
CA PRO A 478 -26.85 24.20 -6.07
C PRO A 478 -26.31 24.98 -4.86
N GLU A 479 -26.87 24.76 -3.67
CA GLU A 479 -26.50 25.49 -2.45
C GLU A 479 -25.10 25.17 -1.94
N VAL A 480 -24.58 23.94 -2.16
CA VAL A 480 -23.23 23.59 -1.73
C VAL A 480 -22.16 24.17 -2.66
N LYS A 481 -22.51 24.60 -3.87
CA LYS A 481 -21.58 25.23 -4.82
C LYS A 481 -21.32 26.71 -4.53
N ALA A 482 -22.08 27.32 -3.62
CA ALA A 482 -21.84 28.70 -3.20
C ALA A 482 -20.47 28.82 -2.51
N GLU A 483 -19.71 29.86 -2.87
CA GLU A 483 -18.36 30.08 -2.31
C GLU A 483 -18.38 30.31 -0.79
N ASP A 484 -19.45 30.91 -0.28
CA ASP A 484 -19.65 31.17 1.15
C ASP A 484 -20.32 30.02 1.92
N TYR A 485 -20.55 28.86 1.28
CA TYR A 485 -21.25 27.73 1.91
C TYR A 485 -20.54 27.23 3.17
N LEU A 486 -19.24 26.95 3.09
CA LEU A 486 -18.48 26.45 4.25
C LEU A 486 -18.37 27.50 5.36
N SER A 487 -18.19 28.78 5.02
CA SER A 487 -18.08 29.85 6.03
C SER A 487 -19.38 30.03 6.79
N LYS A 488 -20.54 29.97 6.10
CA LYS A 488 -21.87 29.97 6.73
C LYS A 488 -22.07 28.78 7.67
N VAL A 489 -21.66 27.58 7.27
CA VAL A 489 -21.80 26.37 8.11
C VAL A 489 -20.87 26.43 9.32
N ALA A 490 -19.62 26.85 9.15
CA ALA A 490 -18.66 27.05 10.24
C ALA A 490 -19.16 28.07 11.26
N ALA A 491 -19.54 29.28 10.81
CA ALA A 491 -20.06 30.34 11.69
C ALA A 491 -21.33 29.92 12.44
N ALA A 492 -22.18 29.08 11.84
CA ALA A 492 -23.34 28.52 12.51
C ALA A 492 -22.96 27.54 13.65
N VAL A 493 -21.94 26.71 13.46
CA VAL A 493 -21.43 25.79 14.49
C VAL A 493 -20.68 26.53 15.60
N GLU A 494 -19.81 27.48 15.28
CA GLU A 494 -19.13 28.31 16.30
C GLU A 494 -20.12 29.02 17.21
N LYS A 495 -21.20 29.57 16.63
CA LYS A 495 -22.27 30.25 17.36
C LYS A 495 -23.10 29.28 18.20
N GLU A 496 -23.39 28.09 17.71
CA GLU A 496 -24.13 27.05 18.44
C GLU A 496 -23.33 26.53 19.65
N MET A 497 -22.00 26.40 19.51
CA MET A 497 -21.12 25.84 20.54
C MET A 497 -20.47 26.91 21.43
N ASN A 498 -20.63 28.20 21.13
CA ASN A 498 -19.95 29.33 21.80
C ASN A 498 -18.40 29.18 21.77
N LEU A 499 -17.84 28.92 20.59
CA LEU A 499 -16.41 28.71 20.35
C LEU A 499 -15.94 29.62 19.20
N THR A 500 -15.89 30.92 19.45
CA THR A 500 -15.52 31.94 18.44
C THR A 500 -14.05 31.84 18.05
N GLY A 501 -13.77 31.74 16.75
CA GLY A 501 -12.42 31.64 16.20
C GLY A 501 -11.77 30.26 16.33
N ALA A 502 -12.53 29.24 16.77
CA ALA A 502 -12.05 27.86 16.84
C ALA A 502 -12.04 27.18 15.46
N ILE A 503 -12.78 27.69 14.48
CA ILE A 503 -12.91 27.14 13.13
C ILE A 503 -12.43 28.17 12.09
N ARG A 504 -11.33 27.87 11.40
CA ARG A 504 -10.75 28.69 10.32
C ARG A 504 -11.07 28.06 8.96
N LEU A 505 -11.57 28.85 8.00
CA LEU A 505 -11.74 28.42 6.61
C LEU A 505 -10.51 28.84 5.79
N ASP A 506 -10.03 27.94 4.94
CA ASP A 506 -8.92 28.19 4.01
C ASP A 506 -9.19 27.50 2.65
N ARG A 507 -8.55 27.98 1.58
CA ARG A 507 -8.71 27.48 0.20
C ARG A 507 -7.35 27.39 -0.48
N THR A 508 -7.03 26.20 -0.97
CA THR A 508 -5.76 25.91 -1.67
C THR A 508 -5.72 26.47 -3.10
N GLY A 509 -4.52 26.49 -3.69
CA GLY A 509 -4.38 26.54 -5.16
C GLY A 509 -4.78 25.20 -5.81
N MET A 510 -4.55 25.06 -7.11
CA MET A 510 -4.48 23.71 -7.70
C MET A 510 -3.18 23.04 -7.24
N PHE A 511 -3.22 21.76 -6.91
CA PHE A 511 -2.05 20.96 -6.57
C PHE A 511 -2.17 19.53 -7.11
N THR A 512 -1.06 18.89 -7.47
CA THR A 512 -1.01 17.47 -7.85
C THR A 512 -0.88 16.55 -6.63
N ARG A 513 -1.01 15.23 -6.84
CA ARG A 513 -0.92 14.25 -5.75
C ARG A 513 0.44 14.29 -5.04
N ALA A 514 1.53 14.57 -5.77
CA ALA A 514 2.87 14.70 -5.20
C ALA A 514 3.01 15.97 -4.33
N GLU A 515 2.39 17.08 -4.77
CA GLU A 515 2.45 18.38 -4.08
C GLU A 515 1.60 18.42 -2.81
N ALA A 516 0.58 17.56 -2.70
CA ALA A 516 -0.38 17.54 -1.59
C ALA A 516 0.28 17.52 -0.19
N GLY A 517 1.42 16.83 -0.04
CA GLY A 517 2.17 16.77 1.22
C GLY A 517 2.87 18.07 1.62
N THR A 518 3.01 19.03 0.70
CA THR A 518 3.68 20.33 0.92
C THR A 518 2.70 21.43 1.36
N ILE A 519 1.38 21.18 1.27
CA ILE A 519 0.35 22.15 1.64
C ILE A 519 0.45 22.47 3.14
N PRO A 520 0.62 23.74 3.54
CA PRO A 520 0.75 24.12 4.95
C PRO A 520 -0.41 23.61 5.81
N GLY A 521 -0.08 23.01 6.96
CA GLY A 521 -1.03 22.39 7.89
C GLY A 521 -1.59 21.07 7.36
N ILE A 522 -2.63 21.15 6.53
CA ILE A 522 -3.43 19.98 6.11
C ILE A 522 -2.65 18.94 5.28
N GLY A 523 -1.57 19.32 4.60
CA GLY A 523 -0.79 18.40 3.75
C GLY A 523 -0.15 17.24 4.51
N THR A 524 0.20 17.44 5.79
CA THR A 524 0.72 16.38 6.67
C THR A 524 -0.37 15.72 7.54
N ALA A 525 -1.63 16.11 7.41
CA ALA A 525 -2.73 15.56 8.18
C ALA A 525 -3.22 14.23 7.57
N VAL A 526 -3.59 13.28 8.45
CA VAL A 526 -4.00 11.93 8.06
C VAL A 526 -5.24 11.48 8.85
N TYR A 527 -6.06 10.64 8.24
CA TYR A 527 -7.15 9.95 8.91
C TYR A 527 -6.69 8.57 9.40
N PHE A 528 -6.96 8.25 10.67
CA PHE A 528 -6.74 6.92 11.24
C PHE A 528 -8.07 6.17 11.33
N GLN A 529 -8.19 5.10 10.55
CA GLN A 529 -9.31 4.18 10.68
C GLN A 529 -9.15 3.33 11.94
N GLN A 530 -10.08 3.44 12.90
CA GLN A 530 -10.06 2.61 14.11
C GLN A 530 -9.97 1.12 13.75
N GLY A 531 -9.05 0.40 14.39
CA GLY A 531 -8.81 -1.02 14.14
C GLY A 531 -7.95 -1.35 12.91
N ARG A 532 -7.38 -0.35 12.21
CA ARG A 532 -6.39 -0.55 11.15
C ARG A 532 -5.14 0.28 11.41
N MET A 533 -3.97 -0.28 11.10
CA MET A 533 -2.69 0.46 11.10
C MET A 533 -2.51 1.34 9.85
N ALA A 534 -3.39 1.20 8.85
CA ALA A 534 -3.39 2.06 7.68
C ALA A 534 -3.97 3.44 8.02
N SER A 535 -3.31 4.49 7.52
CA SER A 535 -3.80 5.87 7.57
C SER A 535 -4.00 6.40 6.15
N ASP A 536 -5.05 7.19 5.95
CA ASP A 536 -5.35 7.82 4.67
C ASP A 536 -4.95 9.30 4.72
N SER A 537 -4.04 9.73 3.84
CA SER A 537 -3.59 11.13 3.75
C SER A 537 -4.56 11.99 2.94
N LEU A 538 -4.40 13.32 3.03
CA LEU A 538 -5.05 14.27 2.12
C LEU A 538 -4.88 13.86 0.65
N ALA A 539 -3.67 13.45 0.25
CA ALA A 539 -3.34 13.05 -1.12
C ALA A 539 -4.17 11.85 -1.62
N ASN A 540 -4.49 10.90 -0.73
CA ASN A 540 -5.32 9.74 -1.08
C ASN A 540 -6.80 10.14 -1.16
N LEU A 541 -7.31 10.85 -0.14
CA LEU A 541 -8.74 11.17 -0.06
C LEU A 541 -9.17 12.24 -1.07
N ALA A 542 -8.38 13.29 -1.27
CA ALA A 542 -8.74 14.39 -2.18
C ALA A 542 -8.72 13.99 -3.67
N PHE A 543 -7.97 12.94 -4.03
CA PHE A 543 -7.93 12.41 -5.40
C PHE A 543 -8.92 11.25 -5.62
N THR A 544 -9.54 10.71 -4.57
CA THR A 544 -10.62 9.73 -4.66
C THR A 544 -11.96 10.48 -4.86
N VAL A 545 -12.06 11.20 -5.98
CA VAL A 545 -13.12 12.18 -6.26
C VAL A 545 -13.71 12.01 -7.66
N GLN A 546 -14.98 12.41 -7.81
CA GLN A 546 -15.68 12.55 -9.07
C GLN A 546 -14.85 13.32 -10.10
N GLY A 547 -14.74 12.76 -11.30
CA GLY A 547 -13.94 13.31 -12.40
C GLY A 547 -12.51 12.77 -12.48
N LEU A 548 -11.96 12.22 -11.40
CA LEU A 548 -10.61 11.60 -11.38
C LEU A 548 -10.68 10.08 -11.20
N THR A 549 -11.46 9.59 -10.23
CA THR A 549 -11.52 8.16 -9.90
C THR A 549 -12.94 7.60 -10.12
N PRO A 550 -13.14 6.51 -10.87
CA PRO A 550 -14.44 5.84 -10.96
C PRO A 550 -14.78 5.08 -9.67
N ILE A 551 -16.05 5.01 -9.28
CA ILE A 551 -16.47 4.25 -8.09
C ILE A 551 -16.43 2.74 -8.40
N PRO A 552 -15.71 1.91 -7.63
CA PRO A 552 -15.71 0.47 -7.81
C PRO A 552 -17.07 -0.15 -7.51
N GLN A 553 -17.34 -1.32 -8.11
CA GLN A 553 -18.60 -2.04 -7.91
C GLN A 553 -18.73 -2.69 -6.50
N GLY A 554 -17.74 -2.54 -5.63
CA GLY A 554 -17.80 -2.94 -4.22
C GLY A 554 -16.80 -2.16 -3.35
N GLY A 555 -16.89 -2.33 -2.04
CA GLY A 555 -16.02 -1.66 -1.06
C GLY A 555 -16.61 -0.40 -0.43
N ASP A 556 -15.76 0.35 0.29
CA ASP A 556 -16.15 1.54 1.06
C ASP A 556 -16.40 2.75 0.15
N ARG A 557 -17.63 2.87 -0.35
CA ARG A 557 -18.08 3.98 -1.21
C ARG A 557 -18.00 5.35 -0.54
N TYR A 558 -17.91 5.45 0.79
CA TYR A 558 -17.83 6.75 1.47
C TYR A 558 -16.47 7.45 1.25
N ARG A 559 -15.45 6.73 0.78
CA ARG A 559 -14.15 7.26 0.34
C ARG A 559 -14.20 8.01 -0.99
N PHE A 560 -15.25 7.80 -1.78
CA PHE A 560 -15.40 8.36 -3.13
C PHE A 560 -16.27 9.62 -3.04
N LEU A 561 -15.62 10.78 -3.09
CA LEU A 561 -16.26 12.08 -2.89
C LEU A 561 -16.89 12.59 -4.19
N SER A 562 -18.14 13.01 -4.16
CA SER A 562 -18.70 13.84 -5.24
C SER A 562 -18.04 15.23 -5.20
N LEU A 563 -17.98 15.96 -6.31
CA LEU A 563 -17.42 17.32 -6.29
C LEU A 563 -18.24 18.21 -5.34
N TYR A 564 -17.59 19.08 -4.56
CA TYR A 564 -18.15 19.84 -3.42
C TYR A 564 -18.63 19.01 -2.22
N GLN A 565 -18.55 17.68 -2.25
CA GLN A 565 -18.89 16.84 -1.10
C GLN A 565 -17.76 16.91 -0.06
N PRO A 566 -18.06 17.15 1.22
CA PRO A 566 -17.06 17.13 2.27
C PRO A 566 -16.66 15.69 2.62
N SER A 567 -15.39 15.51 2.95
CA SER A 567 -14.87 14.28 3.52
C SER A 567 -15.53 14.01 4.87
N ARG A 568 -16.09 12.81 5.04
CA ARG A 568 -16.58 12.29 6.33
C ARG A 568 -15.45 11.84 7.25
N TYR A 569 -14.23 11.75 6.73
CA TYR A 569 -13.03 11.35 7.44
C TYR A 569 -12.25 12.61 7.86
N PRO A 570 -12.33 13.04 9.13
CA PRO A 570 -11.53 14.15 9.62
C PRO A 570 -10.05 13.77 9.59
N LEU A 571 -9.23 14.63 8.97
CA LEU A 571 -7.78 14.48 9.02
C LEU A 571 -7.26 15.08 10.32
N VAL A 572 -6.32 14.43 10.98
CA VAL A 572 -5.65 14.92 12.19
C VAL A 572 -4.18 15.13 11.88
N SER A 573 -3.64 16.28 12.27
CA SER A 573 -2.20 16.53 12.27
C SER A 573 -1.68 16.48 13.71
N PHE A 574 -0.75 15.58 13.98
CA PHE A 574 -0.14 15.45 15.31
C PHE A 574 0.93 16.52 15.58
N ARG A 575 1.42 17.20 14.54
CA ARG A 575 2.49 18.20 14.65
C ARG A 575 1.96 19.53 15.21
N ASP A 576 0.78 19.94 14.76
CA ASP A 576 0.12 21.20 15.13
C ASP A 576 -1.08 21.00 16.08
N ASN A 577 -1.47 19.74 16.35
CA ASN A 577 -2.63 19.37 17.15
C ASN A 577 -3.97 19.89 16.57
N LYS A 578 -4.10 19.97 15.24
CA LYS A 578 -5.31 20.44 14.54
C LYS A 578 -6.12 19.30 13.93
N VAL A 579 -7.39 19.59 13.67
CA VAL A 579 -8.31 18.71 12.92
C VAL A 579 -8.80 19.43 11.68
N TYR A 580 -8.85 18.72 10.56
CA TYR A 580 -9.25 19.26 9.28
C TYR A 580 -10.44 18.49 8.68
N LEU A 581 -11.45 19.23 8.23
CA LEU A 581 -12.50 18.72 7.34
C LEU A 581 -12.39 19.45 6.01
N PHE A 582 -12.26 18.71 4.91
CA PHE A 582 -12.06 19.31 3.59
C PHE A 582 -13.11 18.85 2.58
N ARG A 583 -13.24 19.59 1.47
CA ARG A 583 -13.97 19.19 0.27
C ARG A 583 -13.15 19.55 -0.97
N VAL A 584 -13.29 18.77 -2.03
CA VAL A 584 -12.74 19.12 -3.35
C VAL A 584 -13.73 20.04 -4.06
N VAL A 585 -13.28 21.20 -4.54
CA VAL A 585 -14.12 22.19 -5.25
C VAL A 585 -13.83 22.29 -6.74
N GLU A 586 -12.61 21.94 -7.16
CA GLU A 586 -12.19 21.90 -8.56
C GLU A 586 -11.34 20.65 -8.79
N VAL A 587 -11.53 20.01 -9.94
CA VAL A 587 -10.72 18.89 -10.42
C VAL A 587 -10.24 19.20 -11.83
N ARG A 588 -9.00 18.83 -12.13
CA ARG A 588 -8.41 18.86 -13.46
C ARG A 588 -7.84 17.47 -13.73
N PRO A 589 -8.54 16.64 -14.52
CA PRO A 589 -8.03 15.32 -14.89
C PRO A 589 -6.72 15.43 -15.67
N SER A 590 -5.91 14.38 -15.57
CA SER A 590 -4.69 14.20 -16.33
C SER A 590 -4.94 14.41 -17.82
N ARG A 591 -4.11 15.24 -18.46
CA ARG A 591 -4.24 15.55 -19.89
C ARG A 591 -2.92 15.92 -20.52
N SER A 592 -2.79 15.66 -21.81
CA SER A 592 -1.74 16.28 -22.62
C SER A 592 -1.84 17.82 -22.57
N PRO A 593 -0.71 18.54 -22.58
CA PRO A 593 -0.70 19.98 -22.71
C PRO A 593 -1.24 20.40 -24.09
N GLN A 594 -2.02 21.47 -24.13
CA GLN A 594 -2.68 21.95 -25.36
C GLN A 594 -1.73 22.73 -26.28
N SER A 595 -0.64 23.26 -25.73
CA SER A 595 0.40 23.98 -26.47
C SER A 595 1.75 23.85 -25.76
N LEU A 596 2.83 24.12 -26.50
CA LEU A 596 4.18 24.27 -25.95
C LEU A 596 4.20 25.26 -24.77
N ASP A 597 3.45 26.37 -24.86
CA ASP A 597 3.48 27.43 -23.85
C ASP A 597 2.93 27.01 -22.47
N GLU A 598 2.10 25.95 -22.37
CA GLU A 598 1.69 25.39 -21.07
C GLU A 598 2.86 24.71 -20.32
N VAL A 599 3.93 24.31 -21.03
CA VAL A 599 5.03 23.49 -20.50
C VAL A 599 6.42 23.97 -20.93
N ARG A 600 6.54 25.14 -21.59
CA ARG A 600 7.76 25.62 -22.27
C ARG A 600 9.00 25.57 -21.37
N ASP A 601 8.88 26.00 -20.11
CA ASP A 601 9.98 26.00 -19.15
C ASP A 601 10.48 24.57 -18.83
N ARG A 602 9.59 23.57 -18.82
CA ARG A 602 9.96 22.16 -18.66
C ARG A 602 10.69 21.65 -19.90
N VAL A 603 10.17 21.95 -21.09
CA VAL A 603 10.79 21.58 -22.37
C VAL A 603 12.20 22.17 -22.50
N VAL A 604 12.39 23.44 -22.14
CA VAL A 604 13.72 24.10 -22.10
C VAL A 604 14.64 23.38 -21.11
N LYS A 605 14.18 23.09 -19.89
CA LYS A 605 14.96 22.38 -18.87
C LYS A 605 15.40 20.99 -19.34
N ASP A 606 14.48 20.23 -19.93
CA ASP A 606 14.74 18.87 -20.44
C ASP A 606 15.73 18.87 -21.60
N LEU A 607 15.65 19.86 -22.51
CA LEU A 607 16.64 20.02 -23.57
C LEU A 607 18.03 20.35 -23.02
N ARG A 608 18.14 21.16 -21.95
CA ARG A 608 19.41 21.39 -21.25
C ARG A 608 19.94 20.11 -20.62
N LEU A 609 19.10 19.38 -19.90
CA LEU A 609 19.47 18.12 -19.27
C LEU A 609 19.94 17.08 -20.30
N LYS A 610 19.27 17.00 -21.46
CA LYS A 610 19.66 16.14 -22.58
C LYS A 610 20.99 16.56 -23.19
N ALA A 611 21.19 17.85 -23.48
CA ALA A 611 22.46 18.35 -24.01
C ALA A 611 23.62 18.14 -23.03
N GLY A 612 23.38 18.37 -21.73
CA GLY A 612 24.31 18.07 -20.65
C GLY A 612 24.63 16.58 -20.55
N TYR A 613 23.66 15.70 -20.76
CA TYR A 613 23.89 14.25 -20.81
C TYR A 613 24.76 13.83 -22.00
N GLU A 614 24.49 14.36 -23.20
CA GLU A 614 25.32 14.08 -24.38
C GLU A 614 26.77 14.59 -24.21
N ALA A 615 26.95 15.74 -23.55
CA ALA A 615 28.26 16.27 -23.18
C ALA A 615 28.96 15.39 -22.10
N ALA A 616 28.22 14.98 -21.07
CA ALA A 616 28.68 14.06 -20.03
C ALA A 616 29.15 12.72 -20.61
N GLN A 617 28.43 12.17 -21.59
CA GLN A 617 28.80 10.93 -22.27
C GLN A 617 30.10 11.10 -23.08
N LYS A 618 30.20 12.13 -23.92
CA LYS A 618 31.42 12.41 -24.70
C LYS A 618 32.64 12.59 -23.79
N ARG A 619 32.44 13.24 -22.65
CA ARG A 619 33.50 13.46 -21.64
C ARG A 619 33.90 12.17 -20.91
N ALA A 620 32.93 11.30 -20.58
CA ALA A 620 33.18 9.98 -20.01
C ALA A 620 33.97 9.08 -20.98
N GLU A 621 33.62 9.09 -22.27
CA GLU A 621 34.34 8.39 -23.34
C GLU A 621 35.78 8.93 -23.51
N ALA A 622 35.94 10.26 -23.47
CA ALA A 622 37.25 10.90 -23.51
C ALA A 622 38.13 10.52 -22.31
N LEU A 623 37.58 10.44 -21.09
CA LEU A 623 38.32 9.97 -19.91
C LEU A 623 38.77 8.51 -20.04
N VAL A 624 37.94 7.62 -20.59
CA VAL A 624 38.33 6.22 -20.85
C VAL A 624 39.47 6.14 -21.86
N ALA A 625 39.42 6.94 -22.93
CA ALA A 625 40.49 7.02 -23.92
C ALA A 625 41.79 7.60 -23.35
N ALA A 626 41.70 8.68 -22.57
CA ALA A 626 42.83 9.34 -21.92
C ALA A 626 43.51 8.45 -20.87
N ALA A 627 42.74 7.61 -20.16
CA ALA A 627 43.30 6.68 -19.18
C ALA A 627 44.29 5.70 -19.82
N GLY A 628 43.99 5.16 -21.00
CA GLY A 628 44.92 4.27 -21.73
C GLY A 628 45.46 3.13 -20.86
N SER A 629 46.76 3.13 -20.57
CA SER A 629 47.42 2.20 -19.64
C SER A 629 47.54 2.69 -18.19
N SER A 630 47.32 3.98 -17.92
CA SER A 630 47.25 4.53 -16.55
C SER A 630 45.93 4.14 -15.87
N SER A 631 45.81 4.28 -14.55
CA SER A 631 44.56 3.99 -13.83
C SER A 631 43.50 5.07 -14.03
N LEU A 632 42.23 4.72 -13.84
CA LEU A 632 41.11 5.68 -13.93
C LEU A 632 41.27 6.85 -12.94
N LYS A 633 41.90 6.60 -11.79
CA LYS A 633 42.17 7.63 -10.79
C LYS A 633 43.20 8.65 -11.28
N GLU A 634 44.34 8.17 -11.79
CA GLU A 634 45.40 9.04 -12.32
C GLU A 634 44.91 9.86 -13.52
N ALA A 635 44.11 9.24 -14.40
CA ALA A 635 43.49 9.92 -15.53
C ALA A 635 42.52 11.04 -15.10
N TYR A 636 41.74 10.81 -14.05
CA TYR A 636 40.85 11.82 -13.47
C TYR A 636 41.61 12.94 -12.78
N GLU A 637 42.64 12.62 -11.97
CA GLU A 637 43.45 13.62 -11.25
C GLU A 637 44.38 14.43 -12.17
N ALA A 638 44.73 13.89 -13.35
CA ALA A 638 45.50 14.61 -14.38
C ALA A 638 44.64 15.56 -15.23
N ASP A 639 43.31 15.43 -15.19
CA ASP A 639 42.40 16.26 -16.00
C ASP A 639 41.90 17.48 -15.20
N ALA A 640 42.49 18.65 -15.51
CA ALA A 640 42.18 19.92 -14.86
C ALA A 640 40.71 20.33 -15.02
N GLU A 641 40.11 20.10 -16.20
CA GLU A 641 38.71 20.43 -16.46
C GLU A 641 37.75 19.55 -15.61
N LEU A 642 38.10 18.28 -15.32
CA LEU A 642 37.29 17.48 -14.38
C LEU A 642 37.40 17.97 -12.94
N SER A 643 38.56 18.51 -12.57
CA SER A 643 38.78 19.08 -11.23
C SER A 643 37.93 20.32 -10.98
N GLU A 644 37.71 21.16 -12.00
CA GLU A 644 36.81 22.32 -11.94
C GLU A 644 35.32 21.91 -11.83
N LEU A 645 34.93 20.77 -12.39
CA LEU A 645 33.56 20.25 -12.35
C LEU A 645 33.23 19.45 -11.06
N LYS A 646 34.19 19.31 -10.14
CA LYS A 646 34.03 18.54 -8.90
C LYS A 646 32.88 19.06 -8.03
N ASP A 647 32.76 20.38 -7.89
CA ASP A 647 31.70 21.02 -7.09
C ASP A 647 30.32 20.91 -7.75
N ARG A 648 30.26 20.59 -9.05
CA ARG A 648 29.03 20.25 -9.79
C ARG A 648 28.68 18.75 -9.71
N GLY A 649 29.46 17.94 -8.98
CA GLY A 649 29.20 16.51 -8.77
C GLY A 649 29.95 15.55 -9.71
N VAL A 650 30.94 16.03 -10.46
CA VAL A 650 31.84 15.16 -11.23
C VAL A 650 32.95 14.63 -10.32
N THR A 651 32.72 13.47 -9.69
CA THR A 651 33.55 12.98 -8.60
C THR A 651 34.11 11.58 -8.84
N PHE A 652 35.36 11.37 -8.44
CA PHE A 652 35.96 10.05 -8.30
C PHE A 652 35.55 9.38 -6.99
N HIS A 653 35.27 8.08 -7.05
CA HIS A 653 34.90 7.22 -5.93
C HIS A 653 35.74 5.93 -5.93
N ASP A 654 36.29 5.56 -4.76
CA ASP A 654 36.74 4.18 -4.44
C ASP A 654 35.69 3.55 -3.49
N PRO A 655 34.56 3.05 -4.01
CA PRO A 655 33.51 2.49 -3.17
C PRO A 655 33.94 1.17 -2.49
N PRO A 656 33.35 0.84 -1.33
CA PRO A 656 33.60 -0.45 -0.69
C PRO A 656 33.15 -1.60 -1.61
N PRO A 657 33.80 -2.78 -1.57
CA PRO A 657 33.44 -3.89 -2.45
C PRO A 657 31.99 -4.36 -2.27
N PHE A 658 31.28 -4.46 -3.39
CA PHE A 658 29.83 -4.67 -3.46
C PHE A 658 29.49 -5.94 -4.25
N SER A 659 28.35 -6.58 -3.95
CA SER A 659 27.88 -7.77 -4.65
C SER A 659 26.82 -7.40 -5.71
N LEU A 660 26.74 -8.18 -6.79
CA LEU A 660 25.70 -8.02 -7.82
C LEU A 660 24.30 -8.36 -7.29
N PHE A 661 24.25 -9.27 -6.31
CA PHE A 661 23.02 -9.72 -5.67
C PHE A 661 23.00 -9.29 -4.21
N THR A 662 21.86 -8.75 -3.77
CA THR A 662 21.51 -8.66 -2.35
C THR A 662 20.39 -9.66 -2.11
N LEU A 663 20.47 -10.45 -1.04
CA LEU A 663 19.38 -11.37 -0.71
C LEU A 663 18.16 -10.56 -0.24
N GLY A 664 17.02 -10.72 -0.92
CA GLY A 664 15.78 -10.05 -0.52
C GLY A 664 15.27 -10.56 0.83
N PHE A 665 14.39 -9.79 1.49
CA PHE A 665 13.71 -10.23 2.73
C PHE A 665 12.83 -11.48 2.54
N ARG A 666 12.69 -12.00 1.32
CA ARG A 666 12.00 -13.27 1.02
C ARG A 666 12.94 -14.43 0.69
N GLY A 667 14.26 -14.27 0.81
CA GLY A 667 15.26 -15.33 0.56
C GLY A 667 15.48 -15.65 -0.91
N ASP A 668 14.83 -14.92 -1.80
CA ASP A 668 15.07 -14.95 -3.23
C ASP A 668 16.35 -14.19 -3.58
N LEU A 669 17.16 -14.79 -4.45
CA LEU A 669 18.16 -14.06 -5.22
C LEU A 669 17.49 -13.44 -6.44
N SER A 670 16.53 -12.53 -6.19
CA SER A 670 16.21 -11.52 -7.18
C SER A 670 17.47 -10.66 -7.39
N ALA A 671 17.74 -10.31 -8.64
CA ALA A 671 18.56 -9.13 -8.88
C ALA A 671 17.75 -7.97 -8.31
N THR A 672 18.23 -7.33 -7.24
CA THR A 672 17.60 -6.11 -6.73
C THR A 672 17.49 -5.12 -7.88
N PRO A 673 16.37 -4.39 -8.03
CA PRO A 673 16.18 -3.49 -9.17
C PRO A 673 17.31 -2.48 -9.30
N PHE A 674 17.97 -2.18 -8.17
CA PHE A 674 19.20 -1.41 -8.10
C PHE A 674 20.30 -2.15 -7.32
N VAL A 675 21.56 -1.94 -7.70
CA VAL A 675 22.78 -2.37 -7.04
C VAL A 675 23.44 -1.14 -6.41
N SER A 676 23.81 -1.21 -5.13
CA SER A 676 24.48 -0.10 -4.44
C SER A 676 25.99 -0.11 -4.70
N LEU A 677 26.51 1.01 -5.19
CA LEU A 677 27.94 1.30 -5.37
C LEU A 677 28.48 2.21 -4.25
N GLY A 678 27.91 2.12 -3.04
CA GLY A 678 28.34 2.92 -1.89
C GLY A 678 28.25 4.43 -2.15
N SER A 679 29.39 5.13 -2.14
CA SER A 679 29.46 6.59 -2.31
C SER A 679 29.10 7.08 -3.72
N ALA A 680 29.11 6.21 -4.74
CA ALA A 680 28.60 6.53 -6.08
C ALA A 680 27.06 6.37 -6.22
N GLY A 681 26.38 6.00 -5.13
CA GLY A 681 24.93 5.77 -5.09
C GLY A 681 24.52 4.42 -5.69
N SER A 682 23.27 4.31 -6.13
CA SER A 682 22.72 3.05 -6.67
C SER A 682 22.52 3.10 -8.18
N VAL A 683 22.76 1.98 -8.86
CA VAL A 683 22.61 1.82 -10.32
C VAL A 683 21.60 0.71 -10.64
N PRO A 684 20.88 0.75 -11.79
CA PRO A 684 19.99 -0.34 -12.20
C PRO A 684 20.69 -1.70 -12.30
N ALA A 685 19.92 -2.78 -12.18
CA ALA A 685 20.44 -4.16 -12.19
C ALA A 685 21.22 -4.53 -13.47
N ASP A 686 20.86 -4.00 -14.64
CA ASP A 686 21.57 -4.23 -15.90
C ASP A 686 22.90 -3.48 -15.95
N ALA A 687 22.97 -2.25 -15.42
CA ALA A 687 24.21 -1.52 -15.20
C ALA A 687 25.15 -2.29 -14.26
N GLY A 688 24.61 -2.85 -13.17
CA GLY A 688 25.37 -3.77 -12.29
C GLY A 688 25.93 -4.99 -13.04
N LYS A 689 25.13 -5.63 -13.91
CA LYS A 689 25.59 -6.75 -14.76
C LYS A 689 26.68 -6.34 -15.75
N LYS A 690 26.55 -5.17 -16.39
CA LYS A 690 27.58 -4.59 -17.28
C LYS A 690 28.91 -4.37 -16.54
N ILE A 691 28.86 -3.92 -15.28
CA ILE A 691 30.06 -3.75 -14.44
C ILE A 691 30.68 -5.11 -14.10
N PHE A 692 29.89 -6.11 -13.67
CA PHE A 692 30.40 -7.46 -13.39
C PHE A 692 30.94 -8.19 -14.62
N ALA A 693 30.46 -7.86 -15.82
CA ALA A 693 30.98 -8.40 -17.08
C ALA A 693 32.42 -7.91 -17.42
N LEU A 694 32.96 -6.92 -16.69
CA LEU A 694 34.37 -6.52 -16.80
C LEU A 694 35.32 -7.55 -16.17
N ALA A 695 34.83 -8.47 -15.32
CA ALA A 695 35.65 -9.50 -14.71
C ALA A 695 36.22 -10.46 -15.76
N GLY A 696 37.50 -10.28 -16.10
CA GLY A 696 38.20 -11.04 -17.14
C GLY A 696 38.04 -10.49 -18.57
N ALA A 697 37.48 -9.30 -18.74
CA ALA A 697 37.48 -8.59 -20.02
C ALA A 697 38.87 -8.04 -20.38
N GLU A 698 39.17 -7.90 -21.68
CA GLU A 698 40.45 -7.34 -22.17
C GLU A 698 40.64 -5.86 -21.76
N SER A 699 39.55 -5.10 -21.72
CA SER A 699 39.51 -3.76 -21.11
C SER A 699 38.91 -3.86 -19.71
N PRO A 700 39.61 -3.44 -18.64
CA PRO A 700 39.02 -3.35 -17.30
C PRO A 700 38.09 -2.14 -17.16
N ARG A 701 37.83 -1.37 -18.22
CA ARG A 701 37.05 -0.12 -18.17
C ARG A 701 35.89 -0.11 -19.15
N THR A 702 34.79 0.51 -18.73
CA THR A 702 33.65 0.82 -19.61
C THR A 702 32.91 2.08 -19.17
N VAL A 703 32.18 2.66 -20.13
CA VAL A 703 31.21 3.73 -19.90
C VAL A 703 29.84 3.08 -19.67
N VAL A 704 29.18 3.43 -18.57
CA VAL A 704 27.86 2.91 -18.20
C VAL A 704 26.85 4.07 -18.23
N PRO A 705 26.03 4.21 -19.29
CA PRO A 705 24.96 5.19 -19.34
C PRO A 705 23.86 4.86 -18.32
N LEU A 706 23.36 5.87 -17.61
CA LEU A 706 22.27 5.79 -16.63
C LEU A 706 21.19 6.84 -16.98
N GLU A 707 20.47 6.58 -18.06
CA GLU A 707 19.46 7.49 -18.65
C GLU A 707 18.39 7.90 -17.63
N SER A 708 17.87 6.97 -16.82
CA SER A 708 16.88 7.23 -15.76
C SER A 708 17.39 8.07 -14.58
N ARG A 709 18.70 8.36 -14.53
CA ARG A 709 19.32 9.31 -13.59
C ARG A 709 19.94 10.52 -14.30
N ALA A 710 19.77 10.65 -15.63
CA ALA A 710 20.50 11.59 -16.48
C ALA A 710 21.99 11.71 -16.10
N SER A 711 22.67 10.56 -15.99
CA SER A 711 24.09 10.54 -15.61
C SER A 711 24.84 9.41 -16.31
N VAL A 712 26.15 9.55 -16.40
CA VAL A 712 27.04 8.54 -16.99
C VAL A 712 28.07 8.15 -15.95
N LEU A 713 28.43 6.87 -15.87
CA LEU A 713 29.56 6.41 -15.06
C LEU A 713 30.72 5.98 -15.95
N VAL A 714 31.93 6.30 -15.55
CA VAL A 714 33.12 5.55 -15.99
C VAL A 714 33.50 4.60 -14.87
N VAL A 715 33.56 3.31 -15.16
CA VAL A 715 33.88 2.27 -14.17
C VAL A 715 35.15 1.54 -14.57
N GLU A 716 36.07 1.38 -13.62
CA GLU A 716 37.28 0.57 -13.75
C GLU A 716 37.22 -0.62 -12.78
N TRP A 717 37.20 -1.84 -13.32
CA TRP A 717 37.34 -3.06 -12.55
C TRP A 717 38.74 -3.16 -11.94
N LYS A 718 38.82 -3.42 -10.63
CA LYS A 718 40.09 -3.65 -9.93
C LYS A 718 40.29 -5.11 -9.60
N GLU A 719 39.31 -5.72 -8.95
CA GLU A 719 39.48 -7.05 -8.36
C GLU A 719 38.13 -7.76 -8.17
N THR A 720 38.10 -9.06 -8.47
CA THR A 720 37.04 -9.95 -8.00
C THR A 720 37.43 -10.49 -6.65
N LEU A 721 36.72 -10.11 -5.59
CA LEU A 721 36.90 -10.67 -4.26
C LEU A 721 36.00 -11.91 -4.12
N PRO A 722 36.56 -13.13 -4.09
CA PRO A 722 35.76 -14.34 -3.91
C PRO A 722 35.15 -14.37 -2.50
N ALA A 723 34.02 -15.06 -2.38
CA ALA A 723 33.41 -15.34 -1.09
C ALA A 723 34.40 -16.08 -0.18
N ARG A 724 34.74 -15.50 0.99
CA ARG A 724 35.55 -16.19 2.00
C ARG A 724 34.80 -17.41 2.54
N GLU A 725 35.48 -18.52 2.78
CA GLU A 725 34.88 -19.76 3.30
C GLU A 725 34.15 -19.58 4.65
N ASP A 726 34.65 -18.71 5.52
CA ASP A 726 34.00 -18.42 6.81
C ASP A 726 32.72 -17.59 6.63
N ALA A 727 32.76 -16.58 5.76
CA ALA A 727 31.57 -15.82 5.36
C ALA A 727 30.55 -16.70 4.63
N LEU A 728 31.00 -17.64 3.77
CA LEU A 728 30.17 -18.62 3.09
C LEU A 728 29.48 -19.55 4.09
N ALA A 729 30.21 -20.09 5.06
CA ALA A 729 29.65 -20.94 6.11
C ALA A 729 28.65 -20.18 7.01
N GLN A 730 28.97 -18.94 7.39
CA GLN A 730 28.05 -18.08 8.16
C GLN A 730 26.78 -17.77 7.37
N TYR A 731 26.92 -17.39 6.09
CA TYR A 731 25.80 -17.10 5.20
C TYR A 731 24.92 -18.33 4.99
N LEU A 732 25.49 -19.50 4.72
CA LEU A 732 24.72 -20.74 4.64
C LEU A 732 23.96 -21.01 5.94
N LYS A 733 24.59 -20.82 7.10
CA LYS A 733 23.93 -21.00 8.40
C LYS A 733 22.75 -20.04 8.61
N GLN A 734 22.89 -18.78 8.20
CA GLN A 734 21.84 -17.75 8.35
C GLN A 734 20.73 -17.89 7.30
N GLN A 735 21.08 -18.21 6.05
CA GLN A 735 20.19 -18.09 4.89
C GLN A 735 19.61 -19.42 4.41
N THR A 736 20.14 -20.57 4.81
CA THR A 736 19.51 -21.87 4.46
C THR A 736 18.07 -21.98 4.97
N PRO A 737 17.72 -21.60 6.23
CA PRO A 737 16.33 -21.60 6.68
C PRO A 737 15.43 -20.68 5.85
N MET A 738 15.98 -19.53 5.40
CA MET A 738 15.28 -18.56 4.57
C MET A 738 15.00 -19.14 3.17
N LEU A 739 16.03 -19.67 2.50
CA LEU A 739 15.94 -20.34 1.19
C LEU A 739 14.99 -21.55 1.21
N MET A 740 15.04 -22.36 2.27
CA MET A 740 14.10 -23.45 2.49
C MET A 740 12.66 -22.93 2.56
N ASN A 741 12.43 -21.82 3.27
CA ASN A 741 11.11 -21.19 3.36
C ASN A 741 10.66 -20.58 2.02
N THR A 742 11.55 -19.90 1.28
CA THR A 742 11.25 -19.40 -0.08
C THR A 742 10.79 -20.53 -0.99
N ARG A 743 11.53 -21.65 -1.01
CA ARG A 743 11.19 -22.83 -1.81
C ARG A 743 9.92 -23.50 -1.37
N ALA A 744 9.73 -23.66 -0.05
CA ALA A 744 8.48 -24.15 0.50
C ALA A 744 7.28 -23.31 0.03
N ARG A 745 7.38 -21.98 0.06
CA ARG A 745 6.33 -21.07 -0.42
C ARG A 745 6.10 -21.20 -1.93
N SER A 746 7.17 -21.23 -2.75
CA SER A 746 7.06 -21.45 -4.19
C SER A 746 6.45 -22.82 -4.52
N ALA A 747 6.84 -23.88 -3.83
CA ALA A 747 6.31 -25.23 -4.00
C ALA A 747 4.82 -25.31 -3.64
N LYS A 748 4.41 -24.71 -2.52
CA LYS A 748 3.00 -24.56 -2.14
C LYS A 748 2.21 -23.79 -3.20
N LEU A 749 2.76 -22.69 -3.70
CA LEU A 749 2.12 -21.86 -4.72
C LEU A 749 1.97 -22.61 -6.06
N GLU A 750 3.01 -23.31 -6.54
CA GLU A 750 2.94 -24.11 -7.76
C GLU A 750 2.05 -25.35 -7.58
N LEU A 751 2.00 -25.95 -6.39
CA LEU A 751 1.06 -27.03 -6.10
C LEU A 751 -0.39 -26.53 -6.17
N THR A 752 -0.66 -25.36 -5.61
CA THR A 752 -2.03 -24.86 -5.39
C THR A 752 -2.51 -23.87 -6.45
N ARG A 753 -1.66 -23.44 -7.39
CA ARG A 753 -2.09 -22.59 -8.52
C ARG A 753 -3.20 -23.29 -9.33
N PRO A 754 -4.37 -22.66 -9.55
CA PRO A 754 -5.50 -23.23 -10.29
C PRO A 754 -5.13 -23.95 -11.59
N SER A 755 -4.33 -23.32 -12.45
CA SER A 755 -3.83 -23.91 -13.72
C SER A 755 -3.11 -25.24 -13.51
N ASN A 756 -2.30 -25.34 -12.46
CA ASN A 756 -1.48 -26.50 -12.17
C ASN A 756 -2.32 -27.61 -11.53
N VAL A 757 -3.27 -27.26 -10.65
CA VAL A 757 -4.26 -28.21 -10.09
C VAL A 757 -5.08 -28.83 -11.21
N ARG A 758 -5.60 -28.00 -12.15
CA ARG A 758 -6.35 -28.45 -13.32
C ARG A 758 -5.54 -29.40 -14.21
N ALA A 759 -4.34 -28.98 -14.61
CA ALA A 759 -3.46 -29.76 -15.47
C ALA A 759 -3.07 -31.13 -14.86
N ARG A 760 -2.73 -31.20 -13.56
CA ARG A 760 -2.39 -32.45 -12.88
C ARG A 760 -3.55 -33.43 -12.71
N ASN A 761 -4.79 -32.97 -12.90
CA ASN A 761 -6.00 -33.74 -12.61
C ASN A 761 -6.88 -33.98 -13.84
N GLY A 762 -6.40 -33.62 -15.03
CA GLY A 762 -7.10 -33.85 -16.29
C GLY A 762 -8.30 -32.91 -16.51
N LEU A 763 -8.41 -31.85 -15.72
CA LEU A 763 -9.44 -30.83 -15.92
C LEU A 763 -9.04 -29.97 -17.12
N THR A 764 -9.79 -30.09 -18.21
CA THR A 764 -9.75 -29.10 -19.29
C THR A 764 -10.06 -27.73 -18.69
N ALA A 765 -9.32 -26.70 -19.09
CA ALA A 765 -9.77 -25.35 -18.83
C ALA A 765 -11.19 -25.18 -19.42
N PRO A 766 -12.12 -24.50 -18.74
CA PRO A 766 -13.31 -24.03 -19.43
C PRO A 766 -12.82 -23.18 -20.60
N ASP A 767 -13.36 -23.41 -21.81
CA ASP A 767 -13.06 -22.55 -22.95
C ASP A 767 -13.38 -21.10 -22.54
N GLU A 768 -12.37 -20.22 -22.54
CA GLU A 768 -12.50 -18.82 -22.05
C GLU A 768 -13.37 -17.93 -22.96
N GLY A 769 -14.22 -18.54 -23.80
CA GLY A 769 -15.13 -17.91 -24.75
C GLY A 769 -16.53 -18.54 -24.79
N ALA A 770 -16.97 -19.19 -23.71
CA ALA A 770 -18.34 -19.74 -23.53
C ALA A 770 -19.16 -18.93 -22.51
#